data_AF-A0AAD5XDW2-F1
#
_entry.id   AF-A0AAD5XDW2-F1
#
_cell.length_a   1.000
_cell.length_b   1.000
_cell.length_c   1.000
_cell.angle_alpha   90.00
_cell.angle_beta   90.00
_cell.angle_gamma   90.00
#
_symmetry.space_group_name_H-M   'P 1'
#
loop_
_entity.id
_entity.type
_entity.pdbx_description
1 polymer ?
#
loop_
_entity_poly.entity_id
_entity_poly.type
_entity_poly.pdbx_seq_one_letter_code
_entity_poly.pdbx_strand_id
1 'polypeptide(L)'
;MLGYADIAQNANGIQQELNARAFIFANREAPSNRVVYVSAEIGFMSSIARQEVIRRLDEAGYIDKITNKSLYTAENVMVSATHTHSGPGGFSDEFMYQITSLGLVPLAREALIDAITNAIIIGHVDLESALKSPTSSQKVTINTGNLANAGINRSPHAYMRNPSSERANYSSNTDQTMTAINIWGSDNALRGHVNFFAVHGTSLHGDNFLVSGDNKGFAAYIWELEERLKKGREPHGFEVDDFVAAFSQSNSGDVSPNLVLPRCIDTGEPCDGSKNCCNGDVTKCLGQGPGEPNGKDGFYAAEYIGRMQYEKAKLLSTPDVGVETRGPILFRHAWVDMSKVTVELSDKSIATTCGPAMGYSFLAGTTDGKGSKFSYQGYNKPDPQSHVLSFLRDIINFRPITTASEQCHHPKIILLNTGENTSPYPWQPRVLPLQIFLIGRKIVLLGLPSEITTMAGRRLRETVRVQLTRDSTIDADAHVVIVGLANAYASYVTTREEYQVQRYEGGSTAYGPNTLLAYQKLFGMMAQSFKDPGAVPVVVSGGEPSRRPEKELSFLPSVILDTAIGGGGDSSFFGRVLEQPDKMFYTLPSSAFSRANAFYDVENDLLGDGDVAKRIKNTTLVIEAKFQCSHPRNGAGINPETGMETFMVVEKRKRGSKIDEWVPFLTESEWDTKFEWRRSRFSDSICTVSWDVGRTAPVEAGMYRFRMFGIAKTILGEKKWNGVTLSFWLVEERAAFIIQN
;
A
#
# COMPACT_ATOMS: atom_id res chain seq x y z
N MET A 1 0.14 12.06 6.40
CA MET A 1 0.07 10.81 5.63
C MET A 1 1.43 10.15 5.72
N LEU A 2 1.52 8.84 5.46
CA LEU A 2 2.74 8.06 5.62
C LEU A 2 3.35 7.76 4.24
N GLY A 3 4.65 7.98 4.08
CA GLY A 3 5.36 7.70 2.84
C GLY A 3 6.38 8.79 2.50
N TYR A 4 5.87 9.95 2.07
CA TYR A 4 6.69 11.09 1.62
C TYR A 4 7.47 11.84 2.70
N ALA A 5 7.26 11.49 3.97
CA ALA A 5 7.91 12.13 5.12
C ALA A 5 7.72 13.67 5.16
N ASP A 6 6.54 14.15 4.75
CA ASP A 6 6.15 15.56 4.84
C ASP A 6 5.17 15.80 5.99
N ILE A 7 5.56 16.65 6.94
CA ILE A 7 4.73 17.06 8.08
C ILE A 7 3.49 17.88 7.65
N ALA A 8 3.54 18.52 6.47
CA ALA A 8 2.44 19.30 5.93
C ALA A 8 1.38 18.44 5.22
N GLN A 9 1.73 17.22 4.81
CA GLN A 9 0.83 16.30 4.10
C GLN A 9 -0.16 15.65 5.07
N ASN A 10 -1.14 16.42 5.56
CA ASN A 10 -2.17 15.94 6.48
C ASN A 10 -3.41 15.51 5.72
N ALA A 11 -3.93 14.30 6.01
CA ALA A 11 -5.13 13.80 5.37
C ALA A 11 -6.31 14.75 5.65
N ASN A 12 -6.94 15.23 4.59
CA ASN A 12 -8.09 16.13 4.64
C ASN A 12 -9.33 15.53 3.99
N GLY A 13 -9.32 14.23 3.69
CA GLY A 13 -10.42 13.59 2.98
C GLY A 13 -10.13 12.15 2.62
N ILE A 14 -11.06 11.53 1.90
CA ILE A 14 -11.00 10.15 1.41
C ILE A 14 -11.32 10.20 -0.08
N GLN A 15 -10.48 9.55 -0.87
CA GLN A 15 -10.77 9.22 -2.27
C GLN A 15 -11.09 7.74 -2.42
N GLN A 16 -10.45 6.89 -1.63
CA GLN A 16 -10.74 5.47 -1.56
C GLN A 16 -10.40 4.97 -0.15
N GLU A 17 -11.29 4.16 0.42
CA GLU A 17 -11.00 3.47 1.68
C GLU A 17 -9.86 2.46 1.54
N LEU A 18 -9.17 2.21 2.65
CA LEU A 18 -8.04 1.30 2.68
C LEU A 18 -8.47 -0.07 3.19
N ASN A 19 -8.17 -1.12 2.43
CA ASN A 19 -8.61 -2.48 2.71
C ASN A 19 -7.48 -3.41 3.17
N ALA A 20 -7.83 -4.40 3.98
CA ALA A 20 -7.00 -5.56 4.28
C ALA A 20 -7.63 -6.82 3.64
N ARG A 21 -6.87 -7.52 2.80
CA ARG A 21 -7.34 -8.71 2.08
C ARG A 21 -6.58 -9.94 2.54
N ALA A 22 -7.28 -10.91 3.13
CA ALA A 22 -6.68 -12.11 3.72
C ALA A 22 -6.98 -13.37 2.91
N PHE A 23 -5.98 -14.23 2.79
CA PHE A 23 -6.03 -15.50 2.08
C PHE A 23 -5.46 -16.59 2.97
N ILE A 24 -6.23 -17.64 3.23
CA ILE A 24 -5.82 -18.74 4.11
C ILE A 24 -5.67 -20.01 3.28
N PHE A 25 -4.48 -20.59 3.31
CA PHE A 25 -4.17 -21.85 2.63
C PHE A 25 -3.93 -22.92 3.69
N ALA A 26 -4.68 -24.01 3.64
CA ALA A 26 -4.57 -25.11 4.60
C ALA A 26 -4.43 -26.45 3.89
N ASN A 27 -3.69 -27.37 4.51
CA ASN A 27 -3.70 -28.77 4.10
C ASN A 27 -5.06 -29.40 4.48
N ARG A 28 -5.78 -29.98 3.52
CA ARG A 28 -7.09 -30.59 3.79
C ARG A 28 -7.04 -31.74 4.79
N GLU A 29 -5.99 -32.56 4.74
CA GLU A 29 -5.81 -33.73 5.61
C GLU A 29 -5.32 -33.34 7.01
N ALA A 30 -4.66 -32.20 7.12
CA ALA A 30 -4.20 -31.63 8.38
C ALA A 30 -4.51 -30.12 8.42
N PRO A 31 -5.78 -29.72 8.62
CA PRO A 31 -6.19 -28.31 8.50
C PRO A 31 -5.47 -27.35 9.45
N SER A 32 -4.91 -27.83 10.55
CA SER A 32 -4.07 -27.03 11.45
C SER A 32 -2.76 -26.58 10.78
N ASN A 33 -2.28 -27.32 9.77
CA ASN A 33 -1.18 -26.91 8.90
C ASN A 33 -1.72 -25.90 7.88
N ARG A 34 -1.78 -24.63 8.31
CA ARG A 34 -2.27 -23.51 7.52
C ARG A 34 -1.33 -22.33 7.57
N VAL A 35 -1.37 -21.52 6.52
CA VAL A 35 -0.72 -20.20 6.45
C VAL A 35 -1.75 -19.15 6.08
N VAL A 36 -1.56 -17.94 6.60
CA VAL A 36 -2.37 -16.75 6.34
C VAL A 36 -1.50 -15.72 5.66
N TYR A 37 -1.90 -15.29 4.47
CA TYR A 37 -1.32 -14.16 3.78
C TYR A 37 -2.32 -12.99 3.79
N VAL A 38 -1.86 -11.80 4.21
CA VAL A 38 -2.66 -10.57 4.16
C VAL A 38 -1.95 -9.51 3.34
N SER A 39 -2.67 -8.88 2.41
CA SER A 39 -2.25 -7.67 1.71
C SER A 39 -3.06 -6.48 2.25
N ALA A 40 -2.39 -5.54 2.91
CA ALA A 40 -3.01 -4.35 3.51
C ALA A 40 -2.63 -3.09 2.72
N GLU A 41 -3.61 -2.23 2.43
CA GLU A 41 -3.42 -0.95 1.74
C GLU A 41 -2.85 0.11 2.69
N ILE A 42 -1.58 -0.05 3.06
CA ILE A 42 -0.84 0.84 3.95
C ILE A 42 0.56 1.11 3.39
N GLY A 43 1.28 2.05 4.02
CA GLY A 43 2.66 2.35 3.66
C GLY A 43 3.63 1.21 3.98
N PHE A 44 3.54 0.61 5.17
CA PHE A 44 4.34 -0.56 5.57
C PHE A 44 3.72 -1.22 6.80
N MET A 45 4.17 -2.43 7.16
CA MET A 45 3.68 -3.10 8.38
C MET A 45 4.53 -2.76 9.62
N SER A 46 3.90 -2.58 10.78
CA SER A 46 4.58 -2.52 12.08
C SER A 46 4.67 -3.90 12.72
N SER A 47 5.81 -4.20 13.34
CA SER A 47 6.01 -5.49 14.01
C SER A 47 5.07 -5.66 15.21
N ILE A 48 4.89 -4.63 16.04
CA ILE A 48 4.04 -4.75 17.25
C ILE A 48 2.56 -4.78 16.85
N ALA A 49 2.13 -3.99 15.86
CA ALA A 49 0.76 -4.05 15.35
C ALA A 49 0.43 -5.44 14.79
N ARG A 50 1.38 -6.09 14.08
CA ARG A 50 1.21 -7.49 13.64
C ARG A 50 1.08 -8.46 14.82
N GLN A 51 1.93 -8.33 15.84
CA GLN A 51 1.82 -9.21 17.03
C GLN A 51 0.50 -9.01 17.78
N GLU A 52 -0.01 -7.78 17.78
CA GLU A 52 -1.31 -7.47 18.37
C GLU A 52 -2.48 -8.10 17.61
N VAL A 53 -2.43 -8.15 16.27
CA VAL A 53 -3.39 -8.93 15.45
C VAL A 53 -3.38 -10.40 15.87
N ILE A 54 -2.18 -11.01 15.95
CA ILE A 54 -2.02 -12.42 16.31
C ILE A 54 -2.56 -12.69 17.73
N ARG A 55 -2.30 -11.77 18.67
CA ARG A 55 -2.85 -11.83 20.03
C ARG A 55 -4.37 -11.79 20.04
N ARG A 56 -5.00 -10.91 19.26
CA ARG A 56 -6.48 -10.83 19.16
C ARG A 56 -7.09 -12.11 18.60
N LEU A 57 -6.42 -12.74 17.64
CA LEU A 57 -6.86 -14.04 17.11
C LEU A 57 -6.76 -15.16 18.16
N ASP A 58 -5.67 -15.19 18.93
CA ASP A 58 -5.53 -16.15 20.04
C ASP A 58 -6.61 -15.95 21.11
N GLU A 59 -6.84 -14.71 21.53
CA GLU A 59 -7.86 -14.35 22.52
C GLU A 59 -9.30 -14.58 22.05
N ALA A 60 -9.54 -14.45 20.75
CA ALA A 60 -10.82 -14.82 20.14
C ALA A 60 -11.07 -16.34 20.11
N GLY A 61 -10.11 -17.15 20.54
CA GLY A 61 -10.27 -18.60 20.69
C GLY A 61 -10.01 -19.39 19.40
N TYR A 62 -9.27 -18.83 18.44
CA TYR A 62 -8.84 -19.57 17.25
C TYR A 62 -7.69 -20.54 17.58
N ILE A 63 -8.04 -21.63 18.27
CA ILE A 63 -7.14 -22.68 18.73
C ILE A 63 -7.36 -24.01 17.99
N ASP A 64 -6.29 -24.78 17.82
CA ASP A 64 -6.32 -26.14 17.33
C ASP A 64 -6.95 -27.02 18.42
N LYS A 65 -8.08 -27.65 18.09
CA LYS A 65 -8.84 -28.46 19.05
C LYS A 65 -8.14 -29.76 19.47
N ILE A 66 -7.17 -30.23 18.68
CA ILE A 66 -6.39 -31.45 18.95
C ILE A 66 -5.17 -31.11 19.80
N THR A 67 -4.40 -30.08 19.41
CA THR A 67 -3.14 -29.74 20.08
C THR A 67 -3.29 -28.74 21.21
N ASN A 68 -4.46 -28.08 21.31
CA ASN A 68 -4.75 -26.99 22.25
C ASN A 68 -3.75 -25.81 22.15
N LYS A 69 -3.23 -25.58 20.94
CA LYS A 69 -2.33 -24.47 20.61
C LYS A 69 -3.02 -23.46 19.71
N SER A 70 -2.57 -22.20 19.70
CA SER A 70 -3.05 -21.16 18.79
C SER A 70 -2.94 -21.61 17.32
N LEU A 71 -3.99 -21.44 16.52
CA LEU A 71 -3.96 -21.73 15.08
C LEU A 71 -3.14 -20.71 14.29
N TYR A 72 -3.08 -19.48 14.80
CA TYR A 72 -2.43 -18.34 14.15
C TYR A 72 -1.32 -17.83 15.05
N THR A 73 -0.09 -17.82 14.51
CA THR A 73 1.12 -17.44 15.22
C THR A 73 2.01 -16.56 14.33
N ALA A 74 3.09 -16.02 14.90
CA ALA A 74 4.10 -15.31 14.11
C ALA A 74 4.75 -16.18 13.02
N GLU A 75 4.64 -17.51 13.14
CA GLU A 75 5.24 -18.43 12.18
C GLU A 75 4.41 -18.57 10.89
N ASN A 76 3.09 -18.52 11.00
CA ASN A 76 2.18 -18.82 9.88
C ASN A 76 1.24 -17.67 9.48
N VAL A 77 1.35 -16.48 10.10
CA VAL A 77 0.66 -15.26 9.65
C VAL A 77 1.66 -14.30 9.01
N MET A 78 1.45 -13.95 7.75
CA MET A 78 2.23 -12.96 7.00
C MET A 78 1.34 -11.78 6.64
N VAL A 79 1.77 -10.56 7.00
CA VAL A 79 1.04 -9.33 6.65
C VAL A 79 1.96 -8.42 5.85
N SER A 80 1.59 -8.14 4.61
CA SER A 80 2.32 -7.31 3.66
C SER A 80 1.57 -6.01 3.38
N ALA A 81 2.30 -4.93 3.13
CA ALA A 81 1.73 -3.67 2.68
C ALA A 81 1.72 -3.56 1.14
N THR A 82 0.74 -2.86 0.57
CA THR A 82 0.77 -2.42 -0.84
C THR A 82 1.73 -1.26 -1.08
N HIS A 83 2.24 -0.64 -0.01
CA HIS A 83 3.12 0.52 -0.05
C HIS A 83 2.47 1.74 -0.72
N THR A 84 1.19 2.00 -0.43
CA THR A 84 0.56 3.29 -0.76
C THR A 84 1.17 4.40 0.11
N HIS A 85 1.51 5.53 -0.50
CA HIS A 85 1.97 6.74 0.19
C HIS A 85 0.80 7.68 0.56
N SER A 86 -0.44 7.22 0.32
CA SER A 86 -1.67 7.98 0.57
C SER A 86 -2.48 7.45 1.75
N GLY A 87 -1.85 6.76 2.71
CA GLY A 87 -2.49 6.30 3.96
C GLY A 87 -2.20 7.19 5.17
N PRO A 88 -3.04 7.13 6.23
CA PRO A 88 -2.73 7.78 7.51
C PRO A 88 -1.47 7.15 8.15
N GLY A 89 -0.65 7.99 8.78
CA GLY A 89 0.54 7.55 9.52
C GLY A 89 0.29 7.35 11.01
N GLY A 90 1.37 7.29 11.78
CA GLY A 90 1.31 7.24 13.24
C GLY A 90 0.93 5.88 13.81
N PHE A 91 1.09 4.77 13.08
CA PHE A 91 0.88 3.42 13.62
C PHE A 91 2.17 2.64 13.90
N SER A 92 3.32 3.09 13.37
CA SER A 92 4.64 2.47 13.59
C SER A 92 5.07 2.55 15.05
N ASP A 93 5.91 1.64 15.51
CA ASP A 93 6.44 1.61 16.88
C ASP A 93 7.80 2.29 17.01
N GLU A 94 8.49 2.46 15.88
CA GLU A 94 9.82 3.02 15.82
C GLU A 94 9.76 4.54 15.66
N PHE A 95 10.54 5.24 16.49
CA PHE A 95 10.45 6.71 16.61
C PHE A 95 10.67 7.43 15.30
N MET A 96 11.63 6.99 14.47
CA MET A 96 11.96 7.66 13.22
C MET A 96 10.76 7.74 12.28
N TYR A 97 9.94 6.69 12.20
CA TYR A 97 8.79 6.64 11.31
C TYR A 97 7.56 7.38 11.87
N GLN A 98 7.60 7.80 13.14
CA GLN A 98 6.55 8.61 13.76
C GLN A 98 6.80 10.11 13.67
N ILE A 99 8.02 10.57 13.36
CA ILE A 99 8.42 11.98 13.39
C ILE A 99 7.43 12.86 12.59
N THR A 100 7.11 12.48 11.36
CA THR A 100 6.24 13.25 10.47
C THR A 100 4.75 13.03 10.72
N SER A 101 4.41 11.99 11.50
CA SER A 101 3.06 11.75 12.01
C SER A 101 2.80 12.45 13.35
N LEU A 102 3.80 13.16 13.88
CA LEU A 102 3.77 13.80 15.20
C LEU A 102 3.52 12.81 16.34
N GLY A 103 4.09 11.60 16.22
CA GLY A 103 3.92 10.51 17.17
C GLY A 103 2.90 9.46 16.74
N LEU A 104 2.46 8.67 17.72
CA LEU A 104 1.41 7.68 17.58
C LEU A 104 0.04 8.35 17.40
N VAL A 105 -0.76 7.79 16.49
CA VAL A 105 -2.17 8.11 16.29
C VAL A 105 -2.98 6.85 16.65
N PRO A 106 -3.48 6.73 17.91
CA PRO A 106 -4.10 5.49 18.39
C PRO A 106 -5.26 5.01 17.51
N LEU A 107 -6.10 5.93 17.01
CA LEU A 107 -7.21 5.61 16.12
C LEU A 107 -6.74 4.94 14.81
N ALA A 108 -5.65 5.41 14.21
CA ALA A 108 -5.12 4.83 12.98
C ALA A 108 -4.53 3.44 13.21
N ARG A 109 -3.83 3.26 14.34
CA ARG A 109 -3.26 1.95 14.70
C ARG A 109 -4.34 0.92 15.03
N GLU A 110 -5.34 1.29 15.82
CA GLU A 110 -6.45 0.39 16.18
C GLU A 110 -7.28 0.01 14.94
N ALA A 111 -7.62 0.97 14.08
CA ALA A 111 -8.32 0.69 12.81
C ALA A 111 -7.53 -0.28 11.92
N LEU A 112 -6.21 -0.12 11.82
CA LEU A 112 -5.35 -1.04 11.08
C LEU A 112 -5.40 -2.47 11.66
N ILE A 113 -5.24 -2.60 12.97
CA ILE A 113 -5.24 -3.90 13.66
C ILE A 113 -6.61 -4.57 13.49
N ASP A 114 -7.70 -3.83 13.65
CA ASP A 114 -9.06 -4.33 13.49
C ASP A 114 -9.34 -4.77 12.07
N ALA A 115 -8.96 -3.97 11.07
CA ALA A 115 -9.13 -4.32 9.66
C ALA A 115 -8.41 -5.63 9.31
N ILE A 116 -7.15 -5.79 9.72
CA ILE A 116 -6.38 -7.03 9.47
C ILE A 116 -7.01 -8.21 10.23
N THR A 117 -7.35 -8.03 11.50
CA THR A 117 -7.93 -9.10 12.33
C THR A 117 -9.24 -9.58 11.74
N ASN A 118 -10.13 -8.66 11.36
CA ASN A 118 -11.42 -8.97 10.75
C ASN A 118 -11.27 -9.66 9.39
N ALA A 119 -10.33 -9.22 8.55
CA ALA A 119 -10.05 -9.89 7.28
C ALA A 119 -9.65 -11.35 7.48
N ILE A 120 -8.78 -11.63 8.47
CA ILE A 120 -8.37 -13.02 8.79
C ILE A 120 -9.54 -13.83 9.35
N ILE A 121 -10.41 -13.22 10.16
CA ILE A 121 -11.62 -13.88 10.69
C ILE A 121 -12.57 -14.26 9.54
N ILE A 122 -12.82 -13.35 8.60
CA ILE A 122 -13.66 -13.61 7.42
C ILE A 122 -13.07 -14.77 6.61
N GLY A 123 -11.76 -14.72 6.32
CA GLY A 123 -11.08 -15.81 5.61
C GLY A 123 -11.07 -17.14 6.36
N HIS A 124 -11.03 -17.12 7.70
CA HIS A 124 -11.15 -18.32 8.53
C HIS A 124 -12.53 -18.95 8.40
N VAL A 125 -13.60 -18.14 8.49
CA VAL A 125 -14.97 -18.63 8.36
C VAL A 125 -15.21 -19.25 6.98
N ASP A 126 -14.68 -18.62 5.92
CA ASP A 126 -14.76 -19.16 4.56
C ASP A 126 -14.02 -20.51 4.44
N LEU A 127 -12.78 -20.59 4.94
CA LEU A 127 -12.01 -21.84 4.96
C LEU A 127 -12.72 -22.96 5.72
N GLU A 128 -13.23 -22.69 6.93
CA GLU A 128 -13.92 -23.71 7.74
C GLU A 128 -15.23 -24.17 7.08
N SER A 129 -15.90 -23.29 6.32
CA SER A 129 -17.03 -23.67 5.47
C SER A 129 -16.60 -24.61 4.34
N ALA A 130 -15.51 -24.28 3.64
CA ALA A 130 -14.96 -25.09 2.56
C ALA A 130 -14.49 -26.48 3.03
N LEU A 131 -13.88 -26.57 4.22
CA LEU A 131 -13.40 -27.82 4.83
C LEU A 131 -14.54 -28.79 5.21
N LYS A 132 -15.71 -28.26 5.60
CA LYS A 132 -16.90 -29.07 5.94
C LYS A 132 -17.58 -29.67 4.73
N SER A 133 -17.35 -29.12 3.53
CA SER A 133 -17.98 -29.61 2.30
C SER A 133 -17.21 -30.83 1.75
N PRO A 134 -17.79 -32.05 1.77
CA PRO A 134 -17.10 -33.25 1.30
C PRO A 134 -16.85 -33.26 -0.21
N THR A 135 -17.51 -32.39 -0.97
CA THR A 135 -17.37 -32.24 -2.42
C THR A 135 -16.57 -31.00 -2.84
N SER A 136 -16.03 -30.21 -1.92
CA SER A 136 -15.23 -29.03 -2.27
C SER A 136 -13.94 -29.46 -2.99
N SER A 137 -13.77 -29.08 -4.25
CA SER A 137 -12.56 -29.30 -5.04
C SER A 137 -11.87 -27.98 -5.36
N GLN A 138 -11.65 -27.15 -4.33
CA GLN A 138 -10.92 -25.89 -4.51
C GLN A 138 -9.52 -26.17 -5.04
N LYS A 139 -9.10 -25.38 -6.04
CA LYS A 139 -7.82 -25.53 -6.73
C LYS A 139 -7.02 -24.24 -6.57
N VAL A 140 -5.73 -24.37 -6.29
CA VAL A 140 -4.81 -23.23 -6.29
C VAL A 140 -3.87 -23.37 -7.49
N THR A 141 -3.81 -22.35 -8.33
CA THR A 141 -2.87 -22.28 -9.45
C THR A 141 -1.94 -21.09 -9.31
N ILE A 142 -0.74 -21.21 -9.87
CA ILE A 142 0.21 -20.11 -10.03
C ILE A 142 0.51 -19.89 -11.50
N ASN A 143 0.64 -18.63 -11.88
CA ASN A 143 1.03 -18.24 -13.23
C ASN A 143 1.90 -16.99 -13.21
N THR A 144 2.70 -16.77 -14.24
CA THR A 144 3.52 -15.57 -14.37
C THR A 144 3.43 -14.97 -15.76
N GLY A 145 3.68 -13.67 -15.85
CA GLY A 145 3.87 -13.02 -17.13
C GLY A 145 4.47 -11.64 -16.99
N ASN A 146 5.14 -11.19 -18.04
CA ASN A 146 5.75 -9.86 -18.05
C ASN A 146 4.69 -8.77 -18.22
N LEU A 147 4.78 -7.75 -17.39
CA LEU A 147 4.08 -6.47 -17.49
C LEU A 147 5.12 -5.37 -17.72
N ALA A 148 5.28 -4.98 -18.99
CA ALA A 148 6.07 -3.82 -19.35
C ALA A 148 5.25 -2.53 -19.15
N ASN A 149 5.91 -1.36 -19.17
CA ASN A 149 5.26 -0.05 -19.13
C ASN A 149 4.35 0.20 -17.92
N ALA A 150 4.60 -0.48 -16.80
CA ALA A 150 3.92 -0.24 -15.51
C ALA A 150 4.90 0.17 -14.40
N GLY A 151 6.15 0.46 -14.76
CA GLY A 151 7.13 1.05 -13.86
C GLY A 151 8.49 1.29 -14.52
N ILE A 152 9.23 2.28 -14.03
CA ILE A 152 10.60 2.61 -14.44
C ILE A 152 11.56 2.51 -13.26
N ASN A 153 12.83 2.24 -13.52
CA ASN A 153 13.84 2.27 -12.46
C ASN A 153 14.17 3.73 -12.12
N ARG A 154 13.96 4.15 -10.87
CA ARG A 154 14.21 5.53 -10.38
C ARG A 154 15.65 5.79 -9.93
N SER A 155 16.47 4.73 -9.90
CA SER A 155 17.88 4.75 -9.57
C SER A 155 18.74 3.97 -10.60
N PRO A 156 18.59 4.25 -11.91
CA PRO A 156 19.18 3.42 -12.96
C PRO A 156 20.71 3.40 -12.90
N HIS A 157 21.35 4.50 -12.49
CA HIS A 157 22.80 4.56 -12.29
C HIS A 157 23.31 3.61 -11.19
N ALA A 158 22.51 3.36 -10.15
CA ALA A 158 22.84 2.39 -9.12
C ALA A 158 22.70 0.96 -9.67
N TYR A 159 21.61 0.65 -10.37
CA TYR A 159 21.43 -0.64 -11.03
C TYR A 159 22.59 -0.99 -11.97
N MET A 160 23.09 -0.01 -12.74
CA MET A 160 24.20 -0.19 -13.68
C MET A 160 25.53 -0.56 -13.02
N ARG A 161 25.67 -0.41 -11.69
CA ARG A 161 26.86 -0.87 -10.95
C ARG A 161 26.88 -2.37 -10.72
N ASN A 162 25.74 -3.05 -10.80
CA ASN A 162 25.72 -4.51 -10.77
C ASN A 162 26.54 -5.08 -11.96
N PRO A 163 27.22 -6.23 -11.79
CA PRO A 163 28.07 -6.82 -12.81
C PRO A 163 27.38 -6.92 -14.17
N SER A 164 28.10 -6.57 -15.24
CA SER A 164 27.54 -6.61 -16.60
C SER A 164 27.09 -8.01 -17.03
N SER A 165 27.83 -9.04 -16.62
CA SER A 165 27.48 -10.45 -16.85
C SER A 165 26.17 -10.86 -16.18
N GLU A 166 25.89 -10.35 -14.98
CA GLU A 166 24.62 -10.61 -14.27
C GLU A 166 23.48 -9.83 -14.93
N ARG A 167 23.69 -8.55 -15.26
CA ARG A 167 22.68 -7.72 -15.91
C ARG A 167 22.25 -8.26 -17.27
N ALA A 168 23.16 -8.91 -18.01
CA ALA A 168 22.87 -9.53 -19.30
C ALA A 168 21.86 -10.70 -19.22
N ASN A 169 21.60 -11.25 -18.03
CA ASN A 169 20.60 -12.30 -17.81
C ASN A 169 19.16 -11.78 -17.75
N TYR A 170 18.96 -10.45 -17.79
CA TYR A 170 17.66 -9.82 -17.65
C TYR A 170 17.40 -8.83 -18.77
N SER A 171 16.16 -8.79 -19.27
CA SER A 171 15.75 -7.88 -20.35
C SER A 171 15.53 -6.43 -19.90
N SER A 172 15.41 -6.19 -18.59
CA SER A 172 15.08 -4.87 -18.01
C SER A 172 15.82 -4.60 -16.70
N ASN A 173 15.97 -3.32 -16.36
CA ASN A 173 16.43 -2.85 -15.05
C ASN A 173 15.30 -2.73 -14.00
N THR A 174 14.08 -3.10 -14.34
CA THR A 174 12.96 -3.33 -13.42
C THR A 174 12.56 -4.81 -13.46
N ASP A 175 11.93 -5.31 -12.38
CA ASP A 175 11.30 -6.63 -12.42
C ASP A 175 9.91 -6.55 -13.03
N GLN A 176 9.81 -6.88 -14.32
CA GLN A 176 8.55 -6.87 -15.06
C GLN A 176 7.68 -8.11 -14.78
N THR A 177 8.16 -9.08 -13.99
CA THR A 177 7.42 -10.33 -13.76
C THR A 177 6.25 -10.08 -12.80
N MET A 178 5.03 -10.18 -13.29
CA MET A 178 3.86 -10.34 -12.45
C MET A 178 3.67 -11.82 -12.14
N THR A 179 3.49 -12.17 -10.87
CA THR A 179 3.13 -13.53 -10.42
C THR A 179 1.72 -13.51 -9.87
N ALA A 180 0.84 -14.36 -10.39
CA ALA A 180 -0.56 -14.50 -10.00
C ALA A 180 -0.80 -15.84 -9.31
N ILE A 181 -1.41 -15.81 -8.13
CA ILE A 181 -1.95 -16.97 -7.42
C ILE A 181 -3.47 -16.89 -7.50
N ASN A 182 -4.07 -17.91 -8.07
CA ASN A 182 -5.52 -17.97 -8.31
C ASN A 182 -6.13 -19.07 -7.46
N ILE A 183 -7.22 -18.74 -6.77
CA ILE A 183 -7.99 -19.64 -5.93
C ILE A 183 -9.32 -19.89 -6.64
N TRP A 184 -9.48 -21.12 -7.11
CA TRP A 184 -10.65 -21.54 -7.86
C TRP A 184 -11.60 -22.33 -6.97
N GLY A 185 -12.89 -22.04 -7.07
CA GLY A 185 -13.96 -22.81 -6.47
C GLY A 185 -14.17 -24.16 -7.16
N SER A 186 -14.98 -25.03 -6.56
CA SER A 186 -15.36 -26.31 -7.16
C SER A 186 -16.20 -26.18 -8.44
N ASP A 187 -16.80 -25.01 -8.64
CA ASP A 187 -17.57 -24.62 -9.82
C ASP A 187 -16.70 -23.96 -10.91
N ASN A 188 -15.38 -24.01 -10.77
CA ASN A 188 -14.39 -23.30 -11.60
C ASN A 188 -14.56 -21.77 -11.60
N ALA A 189 -15.35 -21.20 -10.68
CA ALA A 189 -15.40 -19.77 -10.47
C ALA A 189 -14.14 -19.32 -9.72
N LEU A 190 -13.54 -18.21 -10.16
CA LEU A 190 -12.45 -17.59 -9.44
C LEU A 190 -12.98 -16.99 -8.13
N ARG A 191 -12.44 -17.41 -6.99
CA ARG A 191 -12.86 -16.99 -5.64
C ARG A 191 -11.88 -16.02 -5.00
N GLY A 192 -10.63 -16.10 -5.39
CA GLY A 192 -9.61 -15.20 -4.89
C GLY A 192 -8.45 -15.08 -5.86
N HIS A 193 -7.84 -13.91 -5.84
CA HIS A 193 -6.67 -13.61 -6.63
C HIS A 193 -5.66 -12.84 -5.78
N VAL A 194 -4.40 -13.28 -5.83
CA VAL A 194 -3.27 -12.53 -5.27
C VAL A 194 -2.22 -12.38 -6.35
N ASN A 195 -1.87 -11.16 -6.73
CA ASN A 195 -0.69 -10.92 -7.56
C ASN A 195 0.42 -10.17 -6.82
N PHE A 196 1.64 -10.45 -7.25
CA PHE A 196 2.86 -9.79 -6.81
C PHE A 196 3.52 -9.12 -8.01
N PHE A 197 3.69 -7.81 -7.93
CA PHE A 197 4.32 -7.01 -8.98
C PHE A 197 5.07 -5.81 -8.37
N ALA A 198 6.29 -5.57 -8.83
CA ALA A 198 7.19 -4.56 -8.27
C ALA A 198 6.92 -3.17 -8.87
N VAL A 199 6.18 -2.32 -8.16
CA VAL A 199 6.00 -0.90 -8.47
C VAL A 199 5.53 -0.14 -7.23
N HIS A 200 6.15 0.99 -6.89
CA HIS A 200 5.74 1.83 -5.75
C HIS A 200 4.28 2.30 -5.84
N GLY A 201 3.59 2.39 -4.70
CA GLY A 201 2.29 3.06 -4.57
C GLY A 201 2.45 4.58 -4.40
N THR A 202 3.06 5.21 -5.41
CA THR A 202 3.41 6.64 -5.44
C THR A 202 2.97 7.30 -6.75
N SER A 203 1.84 6.85 -7.32
CA SER A 203 1.20 7.57 -8.42
C SER A 203 0.57 8.87 -7.91
N LEU A 204 0.03 8.87 -6.69
CA LEU A 204 -0.42 10.06 -6.00
C LEU A 204 0.75 10.72 -5.26
N HIS A 205 1.24 11.84 -5.79
CA HIS A 205 2.38 12.60 -5.26
C HIS A 205 2.13 13.19 -3.85
N GLY A 206 3.18 13.76 -3.26
CA GLY A 206 3.14 14.36 -1.91
C GLY A 206 2.23 15.59 -1.76
N ASP A 207 1.64 16.10 -2.84
CA ASP A 207 0.61 17.15 -2.83
C ASP A 207 -0.83 16.60 -2.82
N ASN A 208 -1.00 15.28 -2.77
CA ASN A 208 -2.28 14.64 -2.45
C ASN A 208 -2.54 14.67 -0.94
N PHE A 209 -3.77 15.03 -0.57
CA PHE A 209 -4.25 15.06 0.81
C PHE A 209 -5.42 14.10 1.07
N LEU A 210 -5.86 13.34 0.06
CA LEU A 210 -6.95 12.37 0.19
C LEU A 210 -6.40 10.97 0.49
N VAL A 211 -7.03 10.27 1.43
CA VAL A 211 -6.72 8.86 1.69
C VAL A 211 -7.04 8.03 0.45
N SER A 212 -6.10 7.16 0.04
CA SER A 212 -6.25 6.33 -1.17
C SER A 212 -5.34 5.10 -1.14
N GLY A 213 -5.82 4.01 -1.76
CA GLY A 213 -5.04 2.79 -2.02
C GLY A 213 -4.02 2.91 -3.17
N ASP A 214 -3.96 4.09 -3.83
CA ASP A 214 -3.06 4.38 -4.96
C ASP A 214 -3.27 3.38 -6.13
N ASN A 215 -2.25 3.15 -6.98
CA ASN A 215 -2.38 2.30 -8.17
C ASN A 215 -2.75 0.84 -7.87
N LYS A 216 -2.28 0.26 -6.76
CA LYS A 216 -2.58 -1.12 -6.35
C LYS A 216 -3.98 -1.24 -5.75
N GLY A 217 -4.42 -0.27 -4.95
CA GLY A 217 -5.78 -0.23 -4.44
C GLY A 217 -6.80 -0.01 -5.55
N PHE A 218 -6.48 0.82 -6.55
CA PHE A 218 -7.28 0.94 -7.76
C PHE A 218 -7.42 -0.41 -8.49
N ALA A 219 -6.31 -1.11 -8.71
CA ALA A 219 -6.30 -2.39 -9.43
C ALA A 219 -7.15 -3.47 -8.72
N ALA A 220 -7.10 -3.50 -7.38
CA ALA A 220 -7.94 -4.38 -6.58
C ALA A 220 -9.42 -4.01 -6.73
N TYR A 221 -9.73 -2.72 -6.52
CA TYR A 221 -11.08 -2.18 -6.59
C TYR A 221 -11.75 -2.42 -7.94
N ILE A 222 -11.08 -2.15 -9.06
CA ILE A 222 -11.70 -2.26 -10.38
C ILE A 222 -12.06 -3.72 -10.71
N TRP A 223 -11.30 -4.69 -10.20
CA TRP A 223 -11.63 -6.11 -10.38
C TRP A 223 -12.78 -6.54 -9.48
N GLU A 224 -12.74 -6.17 -8.19
CA GLU A 224 -13.83 -6.49 -7.25
C GLU A 224 -15.15 -5.85 -7.72
N LEU A 225 -15.10 -4.61 -8.23
CA LEU A 225 -16.22 -3.95 -8.89
C LEU A 225 -16.73 -4.74 -10.10
N GLU A 226 -15.86 -5.17 -11.01
CA GLU A 226 -16.27 -5.97 -12.18
C GLU A 226 -17.01 -7.25 -11.75
N GLU A 227 -16.46 -7.99 -10.78
CA GLU A 227 -17.06 -9.25 -10.32
C GLU A 227 -18.40 -9.02 -9.60
N ARG A 228 -18.55 -7.91 -8.84
CA ARG A 228 -19.83 -7.48 -8.28
C ARG A 228 -20.87 -7.21 -9.37
N LEU A 229 -20.49 -6.43 -10.38
CA LEU A 229 -21.38 -6.05 -11.48
C LEU A 229 -21.82 -7.25 -12.33
N LYS A 230 -20.94 -8.24 -12.54
CA LYS A 230 -21.28 -9.51 -13.22
C LYS A 230 -22.40 -10.28 -12.51
N LYS A 231 -22.49 -10.16 -11.18
CA LYS A 231 -23.55 -10.77 -10.36
C LYS A 231 -24.81 -9.92 -10.25
N GLY A 232 -24.85 -8.76 -10.92
CA GLY A 232 -25.97 -7.83 -10.87
C GLY A 232 -26.10 -7.10 -9.54
N ARG A 233 -25.03 -7.04 -8.73
CA ARG A 233 -24.98 -6.24 -7.50
C ARG A 233 -24.73 -4.77 -7.84
N GLU A 234 -25.11 -3.87 -6.93
CA GLU A 234 -24.83 -2.44 -7.04
C GLU A 234 -23.31 -2.16 -6.95
N PRO A 235 -22.83 -1.02 -7.47
CA PRO A 235 -21.41 -0.68 -7.48
C PRO A 235 -20.79 -0.40 -6.11
N HIS A 236 -21.57 -0.31 -5.03
CA HIS A 236 -21.02 -0.11 -3.69
C HIS A 236 -20.47 -1.42 -3.08
N GLY A 237 -19.41 -1.32 -2.28
CA GLY A 237 -18.77 -2.45 -1.58
C GLY A 237 -19.45 -2.95 -0.29
N PHE A 238 -20.70 -2.58 -0.01
CA PHE A 238 -21.36 -2.89 1.27
C PHE A 238 -21.58 -4.37 1.59
N GLU A 239 -21.71 -5.20 0.56
CA GLU A 239 -21.84 -6.64 0.75
C GLU A 239 -20.46 -7.28 0.69
N VAL A 240 -20.20 -8.28 1.53
CA VAL A 240 -18.98 -9.07 1.43
C VAL A 240 -18.95 -9.73 0.06
N ASP A 241 -17.87 -9.48 -0.68
CA ASP A 241 -17.68 -10.05 -2.00
C ASP A 241 -17.30 -11.52 -1.92
N ASP A 242 -17.92 -12.36 -2.75
CA ASP A 242 -17.50 -13.76 -2.89
C ASP A 242 -16.19 -13.90 -3.70
N PHE A 243 -15.59 -12.77 -4.09
CA PHE A 243 -14.31 -12.66 -4.80
C PHE A 243 -13.45 -11.58 -4.15
N VAL A 244 -12.19 -11.89 -3.88
CA VAL A 244 -11.21 -10.96 -3.28
C VAL A 244 -9.98 -10.86 -4.17
N ALA A 245 -9.56 -9.64 -4.54
CA ALA A 245 -8.38 -9.41 -5.38
C ALA A 245 -7.32 -8.58 -4.65
N ALA A 246 -6.14 -9.14 -4.40
CA ALA A 246 -5.03 -8.43 -3.76
C ALA A 246 -3.88 -8.15 -4.73
N PHE A 247 -3.51 -6.87 -4.83
CA PHE A 247 -2.36 -6.39 -5.59
C PHE A 247 -1.21 -6.05 -4.65
N SER A 248 -0.31 -7.00 -4.47
CA SER A 248 0.75 -6.94 -3.48
C SER A 248 2.08 -6.46 -4.05
N GLN A 249 2.96 -6.04 -3.14
CA GLN A 249 4.31 -5.61 -3.48
C GLN A 249 5.26 -6.80 -3.65
N SER A 250 6.30 -6.56 -4.45
CA SER A 250 7.47 -7.43 -4.59
C SER A 250 8.74 -6.63 -4.25
N ASN A 251 9.81 -6.82 -5.00
CA ASN A 251 11.07 -6.09 -4.96
C ASN A 251 11.00 -4.72 -5.66
N SER A 252 10.14 -3.82 -5.15
CA SER A 252 9.89 -2.50 -5.74
C SER A 252 10.87 -1.40 -5.33
N GLY A 253 11.90 -1.66 -4.53
CA GLY A 253 12.70 -0.61 -3.86
C GLY A 253 13.24 0.51 -4.76
N ASP A 254 13.49 0.22 -6.03
CA ASP A 254 13.96 1.17 -7.04
C ASP A 254 13.00 1.33 -8.24
N VAL A 255 11.71 0.98 -8.09
CA VAL A 255 10.72 0.96 -9.19
C VAL A 255 9.59 1.96 -8.96
N SER A 256 9.56 3.01 -9.78
CA SER A 256 8.56 4.07 -9.74
C SER A 256 7.40 3.81 -10.73
N PRO A 257 6.14 4.17 -10.38
CA PRO A 257 5.02 4.19 -11.33
C PRO A 257 5.06 5.40 -12.29
N ASN A 258 5.91 6.39 -12.04
CA ASN A 258 5.98 7.65 -12.80
C ASN A 258 6.79 7.44 -14.08
N LEU A 259 6.11 7.01 -15.15
CA LEU A 259 6.76 6.49 -16.37
C LEU A 259 7.53 7.54 -17.19
N VAL A 260 7.26 8.83 -16.97
CA VAL A 260 8.00 9.89 -17.64
C VAL A 260 9.30 10.15 -16.88
N LEU A 261 10.42 10.15 -17.61
CA LEU A 261 11.74 10.41 -17.03
C LEU A 261 11.73 11.72 -16.22
N PRO A 262 12.43 11.77 -15.07
CA PRO A 262 12.38 12.91 -14.18
C PRO A 262 12.86 14.21 -14.85
N ARG A 263 12.15 15.31 -14.56
CA ARG A 263 12.45 16.65 -15.07
C ARG A 263 12.40 17.69 -13.96
N CYS A 264 13.13 18.78 -14.16
CA CYS A 264 13.04 19.95 -13.30
C CYS A 264 11.71 20.68 -13.54
N ILE A 265 10.91 20.86 -12.50
CA ILE A 265 9.58 21.50 -12.62
C ILE A 265 9.62 22.97 -13.06
N ASP A 266 10.77 23.64 -12.93
CA ASP A 266 10.94 25.06 -13.28
C ASP A 266 11.50 25.27 -14.70
N THR A 267 12.39 24.40 -15.17
CA THR A 267 13.03 24.54 -16.49
C THR A 267 12.56 23.51 -17.53
N GLY A 268 11.96 22.39 -17.10
CA GLY A 268 11.62 21.26 -17.96
C GLY A 268 12.83 20.38 -18.36
N GLU A 269 14.04 20.73 -17.94
CA GLU A 269 15.25 19.98 -18.26
C GLU A 269 15.26 18.59 -17.59
N PRO A 270 15.82 17.55 -18.24
CA PRO A 270 16.03 16.24 -17.61
C PRO A 270 16.84 16.35 -16.32
N CYS A 271 16.48 15.55 -15.32
CA CYS A 271 17.16 15.50 -14.03
C CYS A 271 17.22 14.09 -13.47
N ASP A 272 18.09 13.87 -12.49
CA ASP A 272 18.32 12.55 -11.89
C ASP A 272 18.47 12.59 -10.36
N GLY A 273 18.22 13.75 -9.73
CA GLY A 273 18.38 13.96 -8.29
C GLY A 273 19.84 14.11 -7.82
N SER A 274 20.80 14.22 -8.74
CA SER A 274 22.21 14.49 -8.39
C SER A 274 22.43 15.94 -7.97
N LYS A 275 23.54 16.22 -7.27
CA LYS A 275 23.85 17.52 -6.63
C LYS A 275 23.58 18.76 -7.49
N ASN A 276 23.92 18.71 -8.78
CA ASN A 276 23.89 19.88 -9.65
C ASN A 276 22.63 19.95 -10.52
N CYS A 277 21.68 19.02 -10.38
CA CYS A 277 20.45 19.07 -11.17
C CYS A 277 19.55 20.24 -10.72
N CYS A 278 18.71 20.74 -11.64
CA CYS A 278 17.73 21.79 -11.36
C CYS A 278 18.32 23.05 -10.71
N ASN A 279 19.44 23.54 -11.24
CA ASN A 279 20.17 24.71 -10.75
C ASN A 279 20.60 24.57 -9.27
N GLY A 280 20.88 23.34 -8.82
CA GLY A 280 21.32 23.04 -7.45
C GLY A 280 20.18 22.83 -6.45
N ASP A 281 18.92 22.92 -6.87
CA ASP A 281 17.77 22.62 -6.03
C ASP A 281 17.11 21.30 -6.46
N VAL A 282 17.60 20.20 -5.89
CA VAL A 282 17.13 18.85 -6.24
C VAL A 282 15.65 18.62 -5.89
N THR A 283 15.04 19.44 -5.03
CA THR A 283 13.61 19.32 -4.67
C THR A 283 12.67 19.62 -5.84
N LYS A 284 13.22 20.19 -6.92
CA LYS A 284 12.52 20.47 -8.17
C LYS A 284 12.57 19.31 -9.17
N CYS A 285 13.37 18.27 -8.90
CA CYS A 285 13.48 17.11 -9.78
C CYS A 285 12.39 16.10 -9.47
N LEU A 286 11.38 15.99 -10.34
CA LEU A 286 10.25 15.09 -10.16
C LEU A 286 10.02 14.20 -11.37
N GLY A 287 9.72 12.93 -11.12
CA GLY A 287 9.09 12.03 -12.08
C GLY A 287 7.64 12.45 -12.31
N GLN A 288 7.11 12.13 -13.50
CA GLN A 288 5.72 12.44 -13.83
C GLN A 288 4.99 11.15 -14.20
N GLY A 289 3.76 11.02 -13.70
CA GLY A 289 2.86 9.94 -14.09
C GLY A 289 2.41 10.06 -15.54
N PRO A 290 1.89 8.97 -16.13
CA PRO A 290 1.18 9.04 -17.41
C PRO A 290 0.09 10.12 -17.37
N GLY A 291 0.03 10.98 -18.38
CA GLY A 291 -1.01 12.02 -18.49
C GLY A 291 -0.92 13.19 -17.50
N GLU A 292 0.17 13.35 -16.75
CA GLU A 292 0.37 14.44 -15.79
C GLU A 292 1.28 15.56 -16.32
N PRO A 293 0.74 16.64 -16.93
CA PRO A 293 1.57 17.79 -17.24
C PRO A 293 2.09 18.43 -15.94
N ASN A 294 3.41 18.44 -15.76
CA ASN A 294 4.12 18.99 -14.60
C ASN A 294 3.89 18.25 -13.27
N GLY A 295 3.52 16.95 -13.31
CA GLY A 295 3.34 16.14 -12.10
C GLY A 295 2.13 16.55 -11.24
N LYS A 296 1.07 17.08 -11.87
CA LYS A 296 -0.19 17.44 -11.21
C LYS A 296 -1.29 16.50 -11.68
N ASP A 297 -2.19 16.13 -10.76
CA ASP A 297 -3.35 15.24 -10.98
C ASP A 297 -3.00 13.73 -11.03
N GLY A 298 -2.46 13.23 -9.91
CA GLY A 298 -2.03 11.84 -9.68
C GLY A 298 -3.07 10.75 -9.93
N PHE A 299 -4.36 11.10 -9.92
CA PHE A 299 -5.45 10.12 -9.98
C PHE A 299 -5.47 9.39 -11.31
N TYR A 300 -5.21 10.08 -12.41
CA TYR A 300 -5.14 9.42 -13.72
C TYR A 300 -3.93 8.48 -13.82
N ALA A 301 -2.77 8.87 -13.30
CA ALA A 301 -1.61 7.98 -13.27
C ALA A 301 -1.86 6.74 -12.41
N ALA A 302 -2.53 6.91 -11.26
CA ALA A 302 -2.89 5.79 -10.40
C ALA A 302 -3.84 4.82 -11.11
N GLU A 303 -4.84 5.34 -11.82
CA GLU A 303 -5.73 4.55 -12.67
C GLU A 303 -4.99 3.83 -13.78
N TYR A 304 -4.16 4.54 -14.54
CA TYR A 304 -3.44 3.96 -15.67
C TYR A 304 -2.58 2.77 -15.21
N ILE A 305 -1.75 2.99 -14.18
CA ILE A 305 -0.86 1.94 -13.64
C ILE A 305 -1.67 0.82 -12.99
N GLY A 306 -2.78 1.15 -12.32
CA GLY A 306 -3.67 0.15 -11.75
C GLY A 306 -4.39 -0.70 -12.79
N ARG A 307 -4.90 -0.11 -13.88
CA ARG A 307 -5.53 -0.82 -15.01
C ARG A 307 -4.55 -1.78 -15.68
N MET A 308 -3.33 -1.33 -15.95
CA MET A 308 -2.27 -2.18 -16.52
C MET A 308 -2.00 -3.41 -15.64
N GLN A 309 -1.96 -3.22 -14.32
CA GLN A 309 -1.81 -4.33 -13.39
C GLN A 309 -3.03 -5.27 -13.44
N TYR A 310 -4.24 -4.72 -13.37
CA TYR A 310 -5.49 -5.46 -13.40
C TYR A 310 -5.68 -6.29 -14.68
N GLU A 311 -5.44 -5.72 -15.85
CA GLU A 311 -5.60 -6.41 -17.14
C GLU A 311 -4.62 -7.57 -17.27
N LYS A 312 -3.37 -7.35 -16.88
CA LYS A 312 -2.38 -8.43 -16.86
C LYS A 312 -2.79 -9.52 -15.88
N ALA A 313 -3.26 -9.14 -14.71
CA ALA A 313 -3.68 -10.09 -13.69
C ALA A 313 -4.87 -10.93 -14.18
N LYS A 314 -5.86 -10.34 -14.86
CA LYS A 314 -6.96 -11.07 -15.51
C LYS A 314 -6.48 -12.04 -16.57
N LEU A 315 -5.53 -11.63 -17.42
CA LEU A 315 -4.96 -12.52 -18.43
C LEU A 315 -4.30 -13.74 -17.77
N LEU A 316 -3.57 -13.54 -16.67
CA LEU A 316 -2.93 -14.61 -15.90
C LEU A 316 -3.93 -15.49 -15.12
N SER A 317 -5.17 -15.04 -14.99
CA SER A 317 -6.28 -15.69 -14.27
C SER A 317 -7.38 -16.19 -15.18
N THR A 318 -7.06 -16.44 -16.45
CA THR A 318 -7.96 -17.14 -17.36
C THR A 318 -8.11 -18.61 -16.94
N PRO A 319 -9.30 -19.23 -17.08
CA PRO A 319 -9.46 -20.65 -16.79
C PRO A 319 -8.45 -21.50 -17.56
N ASP A 320 -7.98 -22.58 -16.94
CA ASP A 320 -6.98 -23.51 -17.48
C ASP A 320 -5.59 -22.92 -17.76
N VAL A 321 -5.38 -21.64 -17.48
CA VAL A 321 -4.09 -20.96 -17.58
C VAL A 321 -3.42 -20.95 -16.20
N GLY A 322 -2.18 -21.44 -16.15
CA GLY A 322 -1.40 -21.58 -14.93
C GLY A 322 -1.22 -23.01 -14.46
N VAL A 323 -0.27 -23.20 -13.55
CA VAL A 323 0.13 -24.52 -13.02
C VAL A 323 -0.54 -24.74 -11.67
N GLU A 324 -1.24 -25.85 -11.52
CA GLU A 324 -1.79 -26.25 -10.23
C GLU A 324 -0.68 -26.55 -9.23
N THR A 325 -0.79 -26.00 -8.02
CA THR A 325 0.09 -26.39 -6.92
C THR A 325 -0.55 -27.49 -6.09
N ARG A 326 0.24 -28.51 -5.76
CA ARG A 326 -0.12 -29.60 -4.85
C ARG A 326 1.03 -29.85 -3.89
N GLY A 327 0.74 -30.53 -2.78
CA GLY A 327 1.72 -30.88 -1.76
C GLY A 327 1.45 -30.17 -0.44
N PRO A 328 2.43 -30.19 0.48
CA PRO A 328 2.23 -29.72 1.85
C PRO A 328 2.13 -28.19 1.92
N ILE A 329 1.49 -27.69 2.97
CA ILE A 329 1.62 -26.30 3.43
C ILE A 329 2.70 -26.29 4.51
N LEU A 330 3.79 -25.58 4.26
CA LEU A 330 4.93 -25.48 5.19
C LEU A 330 5.31 -24.02 5.40
N PHE A 331 5.89 -23.71 6.55
CA PHE A 331 6.40 -22.39 6.84
C PHE A 331 7.67 -22.43 7.68
N ARG A 332 8.45 -21.36 7.61
CA ARG A 332 9.58 -21.06 8.51
C ARG A 332 9.54 -19.61 8.89
N HIS A 333 9.88 -19.33 10.14
CA HIS A 333 9.96 -17.98 10.67
C HIS A 333 11.18 -17.83 11.58
N ALA A 334 11.73 -16.62 11.63
CA ALA A 334 12.88 -16.30 12.44
C ALA A 334 12.86 -14.83 12.88
N TRP A 335 13.09 -14.60 14.17
CA TRP A 335 13.43 -13.28 14.71
C TRP A 335 14.93 -13.07 14.66
N VAL A 336 15.41 -12.16 13.82
CA VAL A 336 16.85 -11.97 13.59
C VAL A 336 17.32 -10.62 14.05
N ASP A 337 18.34 -10.57 14.91
CA ASP A 337 19.09 -9.34 15.17
C ASP A 337 19.96 -9.01 13.96
N MET A 338 19.41 -8.19 13.06
CA MET A 338 20.03 -7.82 11.79
C MET A 338 21.28 -6.95 12.00
N SER A 339 21.53 -6.44 13.20
CA SER A 339 22.73 -5.65 13.51
C SER A 339 23.97 -6.49 13.84
N LYS A 340 23.85 -7.82 13.90
CA LYS A 340 24.93 -8.74 14.32
C LYS A 340 25.19 -9.91 13.36
N VAL A 341 24.67 -9.84 12.14
CA VAL A 341 24.76 -10.97 11.20
C VAL A 341 26.12 -10.96 10.52
N THR A 342 26.87 -12.05 10.68
CA THR A 342 28.14 -12.26 9.98
C THR A 342 27.90 -12.88 8.60
N VAL A 343 28.66 -12.45 7.59
CA VAL A 343 28.58 -12.94 6.21
C VAL A 343 29.99 -13.15 5.65
N GLU A 344 30.14 -14.13 4.76
CA GLU A 344 31.37 -14.35 4.00
C GLU A 344 31.32 -13.52 2.72
N LEU A 345 32.38 -12.77 2.44
CA LEU A 345 32.54 -12.00 1.21
C LEU A 345 33.17 -12.84 0.09
N SER A 346 33.19 -12.32 -1.13
CA SER A 346 33.72 -13.05 -2.30
C SER A 346 35.22 -13.38 -2.19
N ASP A 347 35.97 -12.62 -1.40
CA ASP A 347 37.38 -12.87 -1.08
C ASP A 347 37.58 -13.80 0.13
N LYS A 348 36.49 -14.41 0.62
CA LYS A 348 36.42 -15.27 1.83
C LYS A 348 36.67 -14.56 3.14
N SER A 349 36.80 -13.23 3.15
CA SER A 349 36.83 -12.47 4.41
C SER A 349 35.44 -12.47 5.06
N ILE A 350 35.41 -12.37 6.39
CA ILE A 350 34.17 -12.28 7.14
C ILE A 350 33.87 -10.81 7.42
N ALA A 351 32.65 -10.39 7.09
CA ALA A 351 32.12 -9.09 7.45
C ALA A 351 30.87 -9.24 8.32
N THR A 352 30.49 -8.18 9.00
CA THR A 352 29.27 -8.13 9.81
C THR A 352 28.37 -7.02 9.28
N THR A 353 27.06 -7.18 9.45
CA THR A 353 26.12 -6.07 9.32
C THR A 353 26.36 -5.02 10.40
N CYS A 354 25.76 -3.84 10.21
CA CYS A 354 25.93 -2.70 11.10
C CYS A 354 24.69 -2.48 11.98
N GLY A 355 24.86 -1.73 13.08
CA GLY A 355 23.74 -1.05 13.71
C GLY A 355 23.00 -0.17 12.69
N PRO A 356 21.66 -0.04 12.76
CA PRO A 356 20.91 0.68 11.76
C PRO A 356 21.34 2.15 11.69
N ALA A 357 21.45 2.70 10.48
CA ALA A 357 21.73 4.11 10.26
C ALA A 357 21.26 4.59 8.88
N MET A 358 20.84 5.85 8.80
CA MET A 358 20.41 6.52 7.57
C MET A 358 21.48 7.49 7.09
N GLY A 359 21.75 7.48 5.79
CA GLY A 359 22.77 8.32 5.15
C GLY A 359 22.24 9.70 4.78
N TYR A 360 23.11 10.60 4.33
CA TYR A 360 22.68 11.93 3.86
C TYR A 360 21.67 11.84 2.71
N SER A 361 21.85 10.91 1.76
CA SER A 361 20.92 10.74 0.64
C SER A 361 19.53 10.23 1.02
N PHE A 362 19.31 9.76 2.26
CA PHE A 362 17.95 9.54 2.77
C PHE A 362 17.16 10.87 2.81
N LEU A 363 17.81 11.97 3.21
CA LEU A 363 17.16 13.28 3.27
C LEU A 363 16.89 13.88 1.88
N ALA A 364 17.52 13.36 0.83
CA ALA A 364 17.33 13.85 -0.54
C ALA A 364 15.98 13.48 -1.14
N GLY A 365 15.27 12.51 -0.57
CA GLY A 365 14.09 11.92 -1.19
C GLY A 365 14.43 11.24 -2.51
N THR A 366 13.41 11.05 -3.34
CA THR A 366 13.54 10.44 -4.66
C THR A 366 12.93 11.35 -5.72
N THR A 367 12.86 10.88 -6.95
CA THR A 367 12.10 11.56 -8.00
C THR A 367 10.59 11.39 -7.84
N ASP A 368 10.13 10.46 -7.01
CA ASP A 368 8.71 10.25 -6.71
C ASP A 368 8.21 11.15 -5.57
N GLY A 369 9.13 11.69 -4.77
CA GLY A 369 8.82 12.45 -3.57
C GLY A 369 9.98 13.34 -3.17
N LYS A 370 9.69 14.63 -3.03
CA LYS A 370 10.69 15.66 -2.70
C LYS A 370 11.33 15.38 -1.35
N GLY A 371 12.66 15.45 -1.29
CA GLY A 371 13.37 15.55 -0.01
C GLY A 371 13.70 16.99 0.36
N SER A 372 14.84 17.17 1.03
CA SER A 372 15.35 18.47 1.44
C SER A 372 16.31 19.07 0.43
N LYS A 373 16.21 20.39 0.24
CA LYS A 373 17.15 21.19 -0.57
C LYS A 373 18.60 21.14 -0.07
N PHE A 374 18.84 20.64 1.15
CA PHE A 374 20.17 20.57 1.73
C PHE A 374 20.91 19.27 1.38
N SER A 375 20.22 18.26 0.83
CA SER A 375 20.82 16.97 0.47
C SER A 375 20.58 16.63 -1.00
N TYR A 376 21.25 15.61 -1.51
CA TYR A 376 21.11 15.10 -2.87
C TYR A 376 21.36 13.59 -2.93
N GLN A 377 20.93 12.94 -4.01
CA GLN A 377 21.21 11.52 -4.23
C GLN A 377 22.63 11.32 -4.73
N GLY A 378 23.33 10.31 -4.21
CA GLY A 378 24.73 10.05 -4.52
C GLY A 378 25.71 10.63 -3.50
N TYR A 379 25.23 11.05 -2.33
CA TYR A 379 26.05 11.68 -1.30
C TYR A 379 26.90 10.62 -0.58
N ASN A 380 28.10 10.37 -1.09
CA ASN A 380 29.08 9.41 -0.54
C ASN A 380 30.45 10.01 -0.19
N LYS A 381 30.57 11.34 -0.24
CA LYS A 381 31.79 12.08 0.15
C LYS A 381 31.41 13.30 0.97
N PRO A 382 32.20 13.68 1.99
CA PRO A 382 31.96 14.92 2.72
C PRO A 382 31.96 16.13 1.77
N ASP A 383 30.90 16.94 1.84
CA ASP A 383 30.78 18.17 1.09
C ASP A 383 31.14 19.36 2.00
N PRO A 384 32.20 20.13 1.70
CA PRO A 384 32.58 21.29 2.50
C PRO A 384 31.46 22.32 2.65
N GLN A 385 30.51 22.40 1.70
CA GLN A 385 29.40 23.35 1.77
C GLN A 385 28.25 22.88 2.68
N SER A 386 28.34 21.68 3.25
CA SER A 386 27.28 21.02 4.02
C SER A 386 27.32 21.32 5.53
N HIS A 387 27.99 22.40 5.96
CA HIS A 387 28.19 22.76 7.38
C HIS A 387 26.90 22.76 8.21
N VAL A 388 25.77 23.13 7.60
CA VAL A 388 24.44 23.13 8.26
C VAL A 388 23.97 21.71 8.57
N LEU A 389 24.09 20.78 7.62
CA LEU A 389 23.68 19.39 7.86
C LEU A 389 24.63 18.66 8.81
N SER A 390 25.94 18.97 8.78
CA SER A 390 26.86 18.41 9.77
C SER A 390 26.55 18.89 11.18
N PHE A 391 26.20 20.18 11.33
CA PHE A 391 25.75 20.71 12.62
C PHE A 391 24.43 20.08 13.08
N LEU A 392 23.43 19.95 12.19
CA LEU A 392 22.17 19.28 12.50
C LEU A 392 22.37 17.81 12.87
N ARG A 393 23.23 17.09 12.14
CA ARG A 393 23.63 15.70 12.47
C ARG A 393 24.17 15.62 13.89
N ASP A 394 25.07 16.52 14.27
CA ASP A 394 25.73 16.48 15.57
C ASP A 394 24.78 16.85 16.73
N ILE A 395 23.70 17.59 16.47
CA ILE A 395 22.66 17.91 17.46
C ILE A 395 21.58 16.83 17.55
N ILE A 396 21.14 16.28 16.42
CA ILE A 396 20.03 15.33 16.35
C ILE A 396 20.43 13.97 16.93
N ASN A 397 21.70 13.57 16.77
CA ASN A 397 22.20 12.33 17.33
C ASN A 397 22.63 12.55 18.79
N PHE A 398 21.80 12.12 19.74
CA PHE A 398 22.11 12.20 21.17
C PHE A 398 23.33 11.37 21.58
N ARG A 399 23.67 10.34 20.77
CA ARG A 399 24.93 9.60 20.88
C ARG A 399 25.83 9.90 19.68
N PRO A 400 27.13 10.18 19.88
CA PRO A 400 28.04 10.51 18.81
C PRO A 400 28.21 9.33 17.84
N ILE A 401 28.42 9.64 16.57
CA ILE A 401 28.76 8.66 15.54
C ILE A 401 30.21 8.22 15.78
N THR A 402 30.44 6.93 15.98
CA THR A 402 31.79 6.39 16.25
C THR A 402 32.52 6.08 14.95
N THR A 403 33.86 6.10 14.97
CA THR A 403 34.68 5.67 13.82
C THR A 403 34.37 4.23 13.39
N ALA A 404 34.02 3.34 14.33
CA ALA A 404 33.60 1.98 14.00
C ALA A 404 32.26 1.96 13.22
N SER A 405 31.30 2.82 13.61
CA SER A 405 30.04 2.99 12.89
C SER A 405 30.27 3.54 11.47
N GLU A 406 31.14 4.54 11.31
CA GLU A 406 31.51 5.10 10.01
C GLU A 406 32.19 4.06 9.11
N GLN A 407 33.13 3.29 9.66
CA GLN A 407 33.83 2.23 8.92
C GLN A 407 32.87 1.11 8.48
N CYS A 408 31.93 0.71 9.36
CA CYS A 408 30.95 -0.32 9.03
C CYS A 408 30.01 0.12 7.89
N HIS A 409 29.59 1.39 7.92
CA HIS A 409 28.67 1.95 6.93
C HIS A 409 29.35 2.48 5.67
N HIS A 410 30.68 2.56 5.62
CA HIS A 410 31.38 3.13 4.47
C HIS A 410 30.92 2.50 3.13
N PRO A 411 30.62 3.31 2.09
CA PRO A 411 30.87 4.76 1.95
C PRO A 411 29.70 5.66 2.37
N LYS A 412 28.67 5.15 3.06
CA LYS A 412 27.58 5.98 3.55
C LYS A 412 28.09 6.98 4.57
N ILE A 413 27.82 8.26 4.33
CA ILE A 413 27.98 9.32 5.32
C ILE A 413 26.73 9.31 6.21
N ILE A 414 26.87 8.91 7.47
CA ILE A 414 25.75 8.77 8.42
C ILE A 414 25.15 10.15 8.74
N LEU A 415 23.84 10.28 8.55
CA LEU A 415 23.02 11.41 9.01
C LEU A 415 22.32 11.07 10.32
N LEU A 416 21.65 9.93 10.38
CA LEU A 416 20.94 9.45 11.59
C LEU A 416 21.54 8.13 12.02
N ASN A 417 22.16 8.08 13.20
CA ASN A 417 22.69 6.86 13.81
C ASN A 417 21.60 6.16 14.64
N THR A 418 20.54 5.73 13.96
CA THR A 418 19.27 5.28 14.55
C THR A 418 19.45 4.06 15.47
N GLY A 419 20.45 3.22 15.23
CA GLY A 419 20.78 2.10 16.11
C GLY A 419 21.17 2.55 17.50
N GLU A 420 22.00 3.59 17.61
CA GLU A 420 22.53 4.07 18.89
C GLU A 420 21.55 5.02 19.62
N ASN A 421 20.50 5.48 18.94
CA ASN A 421 19.48 6.35 19.51
C ASN A 421 18.20 5.53 19.83
N THR A 422 18.02 5.21 21.12
CA THR A 422 16.89 4.40 21.62
C THR A 422 15.94 5.14 22.54
N SER A 423 16.12 6.45 22.70
CA SER A 423 15.22 7.33 23.47
C SER A 423 14.42 8.20 22.49
N PRO A 424 13.10 8.37 22.68
CA PRO A 424 12.25 7.84 23.77
C PRO A 424 11.99 6.31 23.70
N TYR A 425 12.14 5.73 22.51
CA TYR A 425 12.13 4.29 22.21
C TYR A 425 12.98 4.08 20.94
N PRO A 426 13.30 2.83 20.52
CA PRO A 426 14.16 2.58 19.35
C PRO A 426 13.75 3.35 18.09
N TRP A 427 14.71 4.00 17.42
CA TRP A 427 14.42 4.80 16.23
C TRP A 427 14.20 3.96 14.97
N GLN A 428 14.85 2.79 14.88
CA GLN A 428 14.66 1.80 13.84
C GLN A 428 14.76 0.39 14.44
N PRO A 429 14.18 -0.64 13.80
CA PRO A 429 14.19 -1.98 14.36
C PRO A 429 15.61 -2.57 14.29
N ARG A 430 16.03 -3.27 15.35
CA ARG A 430 17.24 -4.12 15.34
C ARG A 430 16.90 -5.57 15.04
N VAL A 431 15.74 -6.01 15.52
CA VAL A 431 15.23 -7.37 15.33
C VAL A 431 14.18 -7.38 14.23
N LEU A 432 14.34 -8.27 13.26
CA LEU A 432 13.48 -8.36 12.09
C LEU A 432 12.80 -9.73 11.98
N PRO A 433 11.49 -9.78 11.68
CA PRO A 433 10.78 -11.02 11.35
C PRO A 433 11.05 -11.43 9.91
N LEU A 434 11.73 -12.57 9.72
CA LEU A 434 11.88 -13.20 8.40
C LEU A 434 10.94 -14.39 8.31
N GLN A 435 10.34 -14.61 7.14
CA GLN A 435 9.34 -15.66 6.97
C GLN A 435 9.37 -16.28 5.57
N ILE A 436 9.21 -17.59 5.47
CA ILE A 436 9.04 -18.33 4.21
C ILE A 436 7.76 -19.15 4.30
N PHE A 437 6.87 -19.02 3.30
CA PHE A 437 5.75 -19.95 3.10
C PHE A 437 5.99 -20.81 1.87
N LEU A 438 5.65 -22.09 1.98
CA LEU A 438 5.52 -23.03 0.87
C LEU A 438 4.04 -23.43 0.77
N ILE A 439 3.40 -23.08 -0.35
CA ILE A 439 2.02 -23.45 -0.64
C ILE A 439 2.05 -24.53 -1.72
N GLY A 440 2.05 -25.78 -1.28
CA GLY A 440 2.39 -26.92 -2.12
C GLY A 440 3.86 -26.87 -2.54
N ARG A 441 4.16 -27.43 -3.72
CA ARG A 441 5.54 -27.54 -4.23
C ARG A 441 5.89 -26.50 -5.32
N LYS A 442 4.95 -25.63 -5.70
CA LYS A 442 5.12 -24.66 -6.80
C LYS A 442 5.19 -23.20 -6.33
N ILE A 443 4.79 -22.89 -5.10
CA ILE A 443 4.65 -21.51 -4.63
C ILE A 443 5.51 -21.31 -3.38
N VAL A 444 6.46 -20.37 -3.45
CA VAL A 444 7.30 -19.95 -2.32
C VAL A 444 7.16 -18.45 -2.11
N LEU A 445 6.70 -18.04 -0.92
CA LEU A 445 6.58 -16.63 -0.55
C LEU A 445 7.65 -16.26 0.48
N LEU A 446 8.42 -15.20 0.21
CA LEU A 446 9.48 -14.70 1.08
C LEU A 446 9.04 -13.39 1.74
N GLY A 447 8.56 -13.45 2.97
CA GLY A 447 8.18 -12.29 3.78
C GLY A 447 9.42 -11.51 4.22
N LEU A 448 9.60 -10.31 3.65
CA LEU A 448 10.76 -9.44 3.86
C LEU A 448 10.32 -8.09 4.45
N PRO A 449 10.83 -7.66 5.62
CA PRO A 449 10.45 -6.41 6.27
C PRO A 449 11.18 -5.19 5.70
N SER A 450 11.37 -5.11 4.38
CA SER A 450 12.13 -4.03 3.73
C SER A 450 11.71 -3.83 2.27
N GLU A 451 12.06 -2.66 1.73
CA GLU A 451 11.97 -2.33 0.31
C GLU A 451 13.26 -2.76 -0.41
N ILE A 452 13.23 -3.94 -1.03
CA ILE A 452 14.39 -4.49 -1.73
C ILE A 452 14.41 -4.05 -3.19
N THR A 453 15.57 -3.62 -3.70
CA THR A 453 15.74 -3.21 -5.10
C THR A 453 15.58 -4.38 -6.07
N THR A 454 15.43 -4.04 -7.35
CA THR A 454 15.24 -4.98 -8.44
C THR A 454 16.30 -6.09 -8.42
N MET A 455 17.60 -5.74 -8.44
CA MET A 455 18.65 -6.75 -8.49
C MET A 455 18.85 -7.49 -7.16
N ALA A 456 18.70 -6.79 -6.03
CA ALA A 456 18.76 -7.42 -4.73
C ALA A 456 17.68 -8.50 -4.57
N GLY A 457 16.45 -8.23 -5.03
CA GLY A 457 15.34 -9.19 -5.02
C GLY A 457 15.60 -10.39 -5.94
N ARG A 458 16.17 -10.16 -7.13
CA ARG A 458 16.58 -11.24 -8.06
C ARG A 458 17.59 -12.19 -7.42
N ARG A 459 18.64 -11.64 -6.79
CA ARG A 459 19.67 -12.42 -6.08
C ARG A 459 19.09 -13.24 -4.93
N LEU A 460 18.21 -12.64 -4.12
CA LEU A 460 17.59 -13.31 -2.99
C LEU A 460 16.68 -14.47 -3.42
N ARG A 461 15.83 -14.25 -4.44
CA ARG A 461 14.98 -15.32 -5.00
C ARG A 461 15.81 -16.48 -5.49
N GLU A 462 16.89 -16.20 -6.22
CA GLU A 462 17.75 -17.25 -6.76
C GLU A 462 18.43 -18.06 -5.66
N THR A 463 18.93 -17.41 -4.60
CA THR A 463 19.51 -18.09 -3.44
C THR A 463 18.54 -19.11 -2.83
N VAL A 464 17.29 -18.71 -2.61
CA VAL A 464 16.27 -19.60 -2.03
C VAL A 464 15.86 -20.69 -3.02
N ARG A 465 15.63 -20.34 -4.29
CA ARG A 465 15.23 -21.28 -5.34
C ARG A 465 16.25 -22.41 -5.48
N VAL A 466 17.53 -22.08 -5.59
CA VAL A 466 18.62 -23.06 -5.73
C VAL A 466 18.67 -23.99 -4.52
N GLN A 467 18.58 -23.44 -3.30
CA GLN A 467 18.60 -24.23 -2.08
C GLN A 467 17.42 -25.22 -2.02
N LEU A 468 16.19 -24.74 -2.21
CA LEU A 468 14.99 -25.58 -2.11
C LEU A 468 14.89 -26.62 -3.23
N THR A 469 15.34 -26.27 -4.44
CA THR A 469 15.37 -27.20 -5.58
C THR A 469 16.41 -28.31 -5.35
N ARG A 470 17.61 -27.95 -4.89
CA ARG A 470 18.67 -28.93 -4.55
C ARG A 470 18.19 -29.93 -3.50
N ASP A 471 17.38 -29.45 -2.56
CA ASP A 471 16.85 -30.24 -1.46
C ASP A 471 15.57 -31.01 -1.84
N SER A 472 15.09 -30.88 -3.08
CA SER A 472 13.85 -31.46 -3.60
C SER A 472 12.59 -31.04 -2.82
N THR A 473 12.66 -29.93 -2.08
CA THR A 473 11.55 -29.37 -1.30
C THR A 473 10.48 -28.79 -2.21
N ILE A 474 10.89 -28.17 -3.31
CA ILE A 474 10.01 -27.60 -4.35
C ILE A 474 10.34 -28.21 -5.71
N ASP A 475 9.43 -28.03 -6.66
CA ASP A 475 9.64 -28.47 -8.03
C ASP A 475 10.55 -27.49 -8.79
N ALA A 476 11.22 -27.95 -9.86
CA ALA A 476 12.21 -27.14 -10.59
C ALA A 476 11.61 -25.89 -11.25
N ASP A 477 10.32 -25.94 -11.57
CA ASP A 477 9.48 -24.88 -12.14
C ASP A 477 8.67 -24.11 -11.08
N ALA A 478 8.98 -24.28 -9.79
CA ALA A 478 8.36 -23.51 -8.73
C ALA A 478 8.74 -22.02 -8.80
N HIS A 479 7.81 -21.16 -8.40
CA HIS A 479 8.00 -19.73 -8.35
C HIS A 479 8.34 -19.27 -6.94
N VAL A 480 9.48 -18.58 -6.82
CA VAL A 480 9.90 -17.90 -5.59
C VAL A 480 9.56 -16.42 -5.71
N VAL A 481 8.77 -15.90 -4.77
CA VAL A 481 8.21 -14.55 -4.82
C VAL A 481 8.69 -13.77 -3.60
N ILE A 482 9.19 -12.56 -3.82
CA ILE A 482 9.45 -11.62 -2.73
C ILE A 482 8.12 -11.01 -2.31
N VAL A 483 7.85 -11.03 -1.02
CA VAL A 483 6.75 -10.30 -0.39
C VAL A 483 7.39 -9.18 0.43
N GLY A 484 7.55 -8.02 -0.21
CA GLY A 484 8.17 -6.85 0.40
C GLY A 484 7.29 -6.19 1.46
N LEU A 485 7.87 -5.38 2.34
CA LEU A 485 7.15 -4.67 3.41
C LEU A 485 6.30 -5.59 4.30
N ALA A 486 6.74 -6.83 4.44
CA ALA A 486 6.03 -7.83 5.22
C ALA A 486 6.48 -7.80 6.67
N ASN A 487 5.50 -7.90 7.58
CA ASN A 487 5.65 -8.15 9.02
C ASN A 487 6.28 -7.04 9.87
N ALA A 488 7.20 -6.23 9.32
CA ALA A 488 7.81 -5.07 9.94
C ALA A 488 8.36 -4.13 8.84
N TYR A 489 9.04 -3.05 9.23
CA TYR A 489 9.63 -2.11 8.26
C TYR A 489 11.03 -1.62 8.66
N ALA A 490 12.00 -1.94 7.82
CA ALA A 490 13.42 -1.66 8.02
C ALA A 490 14.06 -0.89 6.86
N SER A 491 13.28 0.00 6.24
CA SER A 491 13.73 0.83 5.10
C SER A 491 14.16 -0.05 3.90
N TYR A 492 15.30 0.23 3.27
CA TYR A 492 15.66 -0.32 1.96
C TYR A 492 16.70 -1.44 2.03
N VAL A 493 16.78 -2.24 0.97
CA VAL A 493 17.85 -3.21 0.73
C VAL A 493 18.37 -3.06 -0.69
N THR A 494 19.63 -2.71 -0.81
CA THR A 494 20.36 -2.61 -2.09
C THR A 494 21.37 -3.75 -2.23
N THR A 495 21.82 -4.01 -3.46
CA THR A 495 23.05 -4.79 -3.65
C THR A 495 24.25 -4.02 -3.09
N ARG A 496 25.38 -4.70 -2.84
CA ARG A 496 26.59 -4.03 -2.36
C ARG A 496 27.10 -3.01 -3.38
N GLU A 497 26.91 -3.30 -4.67
CA GLU A 497 27.27 -2.47 -5.81
C GLU A 497 26.40 -1.21 -5.91
N GLU A 498 25.09 -1.36 -5.77
CA GLU A 498 24.14 -0.24 -5.70
C GLU A 498 24.41 0.63 -4.45
N TYR A 499 24.70 0.00 -3.31
CA TYR A 499 25.02 0.68 -2.06
C TYR A 499 26.21 1.65 -2.21
N GLN A 500 27.23 1.30 -3.00
CA GLN A 500 28.40 2.17 -3.18
C GLN A 500 28.05 3.53 -3.82
N VAL A 501 26.96 3.58 -4.60
CA VAL A 501 26.53 4.82 -5.26
C VAL A 501 25.91 5.78 -4.25
N GLN A 502 25.29 5.28 -3.18
CA GLN A 502 24.55 6.08 -2.19
C GLN A 502 23.50 7.00 -2.82
N ARG A 503 22.71 6.47 -3.78
CA ARG A 503 21.38 7.05 -4.07
C ARG A 503 20.45 6.89 -2.86
N TYR A 504 19.20 7.32 -2.98
CA TYR A 504 18.25 7.25 -1.85
C TYR A 504 18.16 5.86 -1.23
N GLU A 505 18.02 4.81 -2.04
CA GLU A 505 17.90 3.43 -1.57
C GLU A 505 19.18 2.95 -0.86
N GLY A 506 20.36 3.36 -1.35
CA GLY A 506 21.66 3.05 -0.73
C GLY A 506 21.88 3.81 0.58
N GLY A 507 21.48 5.09 0.63
CA GLY A 507 21.46 5.90 1.85
C GLY A 507 20.49 5.35 2.90
N SER A 508 19.43 4.70 2.45
CA SER A 508 18.36 4.12 3.28
C SER A 508 18.52 2.62 3.55
N THR A 509 19.62 2.01 3.08
CA THR A 509 19.94 0.60 3.41
C THR A 509 20.48 0.52 4.82
N ALA A 510 19.60 0.25 5.78
CA ALA A 510 19.82 0.56 7.20
C ALA A 510 20.99 -0.18 7.84
N TYR A 511 21.28 -1.43 7.47
CA TYR A 511 22.29 -2.28 8.15
C TYR A 511 23.64 -2.36 7.43
N GLY A 512 23.93 -1.38 6.57
CA GLY A 512 25.23 -1.25 5.90
C GLY A 512 25.32 -2.02 4.57
N PRO A 513 26.52 -2.05 3.95
CA PRO A 513 26.74 -2.59 2.60
C PRO A 513 26.51 -4.10 2.48
N ASN A 514 26.45 -4.82 3.60
CA ASN A 514 26.32 -6.27 3.65
C ASN A 514 24.88 -6.74 3.91
N THR A 515 23.91 -5.82 3.93
CA THR A 515 22.50 -6.11 4.26
C THR A 515 21.92 -7.21 3.36
N LEU A 516 22.11 -7.12 2.03
CA LEU A 516 21.62 -8.16 1.11
C LEU A 516 22.27 -9.53 1.35
N LEU A 517 23.59 -9.57 1.57
CA LEU A 517 24.30 -10.83 1.84
C LEU A 517 23.79 -11.48 3.14
N ALA A 518 23.46 -10.68 4.14
CA ALA A 518 22.86 -11.17 5.38
C ALA A 518 21.49 -11.79 5.11
N TYR A 519 20.62 -11.12 4.33
CA TYR A 519 19.35 -11.69 3.91
C TYR A 519 19.52 -12.99 3.11
N GLN A 520 20.42 -13.04 2.13
CA GLN A 520 20.70 -14.26 1.35
C GLN A 520 21.15 -15.41 2.25
N LYS A 521 22.05 -15.15 3.20
CA LYS A 521 22.49 -16.15 4.18
C LYS A 521 21.32 -16.65 5.03
N LEU A 522 20.55 -15.75 5.63
CA LEU A 522 19.46 -16.09 6.55
C LEU A 522 18.34 -16.84 5.85
N PHE A 523 17.86 -16.35 4.71
CA PHE A 523 16.84 -17.03 3.92
C PHE A 523 17.35 -18.36 3.34
N GLY A 524 18.63 -18.45 2.96
CA GLY A 524 19.25 -19.72 2.55
C GLY A 524 19.26 -20.76 3.68
N MET A 525 19.60 -20.35 4.90
CA MET A 525 19.55 -21.22 6.09
C MET A 525 18.12 -21.64 6.44
N MET A 526 17.16 -20.71 6.38
CA MET A 526 15.74 -21.03 6.57
C MET A 526 15.24 -22.00 5.50
N ALA A 527 15.59 -21.78 4.23
CA ALA A 527 15.26 -22.67 3.13
C ALA A 527 15.85 -24.08 3.31
N GLN A 528 17.10 -24.18 3.75
CA GLN A 528 17.74 -25.46 4.07
C GLN A 528 17.01 -26.22 5.18
N SER A 529 16.47 -25.50 6.17
CA SER A 529 15.80 -26.12 7.33
C SER A 529 14.51 -26.87 6.97
N PHE A 530 13.96 -26.72 5.76
CA PHE A 530 12.82 -27.53 5.32
C PHE A 530 13.15 -29.02 5.09
N LYS A 531 14.44 -29.38 5.02
CA LYS A 531 14.87 -30.80 4.95
C LYS A 531 14.47 -31.61 6.18
N ASP A 532 14.35 -30.94 7.33
CA ASP A 532 13.93 -31.55 8.58
C ASP A 532 12.65 -30.82 9.06
N PRO A 533 11.48 -31.48 9.03
CA PRO A 533 10.22 -30.89 9.47
C PRO A 533 10.27 -30.29 10.89
N GLY A 534 11.09 -30.84 11.79
CA GLY A 534 11.23 -30.39 13.18
C GLY A 534 12.32 -29.35 13.41
N ALA A 535 13.11 -29.00 12.39
CA ALA A 535 14.21 -28.05 12.55
C ALA A 535 13.71 -26.61 12.66
N VAL A 536 14.13 -25.94 13.74
CA VAL A 536 14.04 -24.48 13.87
C VAL A 536 15.24 -23.87 13.14
N PRO A 537 15.05 -22.83 12.30
CA PRO A 537 16.17 -22.16 11.66
C PRO A 537 17.20 -21.66 12.70
N VAL A 538 18.45 -22.10 12.58
CA VAL A 538 19.54 -21.63 13.44
C VAL A 538 19.97 -20.23 12.99
N VAL A 539 19.30 -19.20 13.48
CA VAL A 539 19.61 -17.80 13.16
C VAL A 539 20.25 -17.07 14.33
N VAL A 540 20.82 -15.89 14.09
CA VAL A 540 21.21 -14.96 15.16
C VAL A 540 19.93 -14.42 15.80
N SER A 541 19.43 -15.15 16.81
CA SER A 541 18.15 -14.81 17.44
C SER A 541 18.21 -13.45 18.12
N GLY A 542 17.29 -12.57 17.76
CA GLY A 542 17.04 -11.32 18.47
C GLY A 542 16.02 -11.44 19.60
N GLY A 543 15.36 -12.59 19.72
CA GLY A 543 14.13 -12.75 20.50
C GLY A 543 12.94 -12.04 19.83
N GLU A 544 11.72 -12.36 20.26
CA GLU A 544 10.56 -11.57 19.85
C GLU A 544 10.70 -10.13 20.40
N PRO A 545 10.43 -9.07 19.61
CA PRO A 545 10.48 -7.70 20.11
C PRO A 545 9.61 -7.52 21.35
N SER A 546 10.15 -6.89 22.39
CA SER A 546 9.43 -6.61 23.63
C SER A 546 8.20 -5.73 23.37
N ARG A 547 7.15 -5.90 24.19
CA ARG A 547 5.87 -5.18 24.11
C ARG A 547 6.02 -3.64 24.11
N ARG A 548 4.91 -2.99 23.70
CA ARG A 548 4.70 -1.53 23.58
C ARG A 548 5.51 -0.73 24.61
N PRO A 549 6.18 0.36 24.21
CA PRO A 549 6.88 1.22 25.17
C PRO A 549 5.89 1.75 26.21
N GLU A 550 6.30 1.86 27.48
CA GLU A 550 5.43 2.31 28.59
C GLU A 550 4.81 3.70 28.37
N LYS A 551 5.45 4.52 27.51
CA LYS A 551 4.97 5.85 27.12
C LYS A 551 5.13 6.05 25.62
N GLU A 552 4.01 6.05 24.91
CA GLU A 552 3.96 6.41 23.50
C GLU A 552 3.74 7.93 23.38
N LEU A 553 4.54 8.58 22.54
CA LEU A 553 4.40 10.02 22.30
C LEU A 553 3.30 10.26 21.27
N SER A 554 2.43 11.23 21.54
CA SER A 554 1.45 11.74 20.59
C SER A 554 1.31 13.24 20.78
N PHE A 555 1.65 13.99 19.73
CA PHE A 555 1.57 15.45 19.71
C PHE A 555 0.47 15.98 18.80
N LEU A 556 -0.28 15.07 18.15
CA LEU A 556 -1.44 15.44 17.35
C LEU A 556 -2.62 15.78 18.28
N PRO A 557 -3.13 17.03 18.29
CA PRO A 557 -4.21 17.43 19.19
C PRO A 557 -5.47 16.57 18.99
N SER A 558 -6.18 16.28 20.07
CA SER A 558 -7.52 15.67 19.99
C SER A 558 -8.55 16.65 19.45
N VAL A 559 -9.66 16.13 18.91
CA VAL A 559 -10.83 16.97 18.59
C VAL A 559 -11.51 17.38 19.89
N ILE A 560 -11.52 18.68 20.19
CA ILE A 560 -12.05 19.25 21.43
C ILE A 560 -13.55 19.58 21.29
N LEU A 561 -13.90 20.33 20.24
CA LEU A 561 -15.23 20.85 19.99
C LEU A 561 -15.43 21.09 18.50
N ASP A 562 -16.61 20.74 18.00
CA ASP A 562 -17.12 21.12 16.69
C ASP A 562 -18.25 22.15 16.87
N THR A 563 -18.21 23.20 16.05
CA THR A 563 -19.29 24.19 15.95
C THR A 563 -19.80 24.28 14.51
N ALA A 564 -20.97 24.89 14.34
CA ALA A 564 -21.60 25.06 13.04
C ALA A 564 -21.68 26.53 12.64
N ILE A 565 -21.47 26.82 11.35
CA ILE A 565 -21.49 28.18 10.80
C ILE A 565 -22.85 28.83 11.04
N GLY A 566 -22.84 29.99 11.71
CA GLY A 566 -24.05 30.78 11.98
C GLY A 566 -24.98 30.22 13.07
N GLY A 567 -24.65 29.06 13.66
CA GLY A 567 -25.47 28.40 14.68
C GLY A 567 -25.13 28.76 16.13
N GLY A 568 -24.03 29.47 16.39
CA GLY A 568 -23.65 29.87 17.76
C GLY A 568 -23.45 28.69 18.74
N GLY A 569 -23.14 27.50 18.23
CA GLY A 569 -23.10 26.26 19.02
C GLY A 569 -24.34 25.37 18.89
N ASP A 570 -25.38 25.79 18.16
CA ASP A 570 -26.53 24.95 17.84
C ASP A 570 -26.11 23.80 16.91
N SER A 571 -26.14 22.61 17.48
CA SER A 571 -25.80 21.36 16.82
C SER A 571 -26.85 20.90 15.79
N SER A 572 -27.99 21.57 15.66
CA SER A 572 -29.00 21.30 14.62
C SER A 572 -28.52 21.63 13.21
N PHE A 573 -27.47 22.45 13.08
CA PHE A 573 -26.92 22.90 11.80
C PHE A 573 -25.97 21.88 11.15
N PHE A 574 -25.49 20.85 11.87
CA PHE A 574 -24.69 19.78 11.25
C PHE A 574 -25.54 18.99 10.25
N GLY A 575 -24.98 18.71 9.08
CA GLY A 575 -25.70 18.11 7.96
C GLY A 575 -26.46 19.11 7.09
N ARG A 576 -26.49 20.40 7.44
CA ARG A 576 -27.07 21.43 6.56
C ARG A 576 -26.30 21.51 5.25
N VAL A 577 -27.01 21.46 4.13
CA VAL A 577 -26.43 21.70 2.81
C VAL A 577 -26.14 23.19 2.66
N LEU A 578 -24.87 23.52 2.42
CA LEU A 578 -24.37 24.87 2.18
C LEU A 578 -24.40 25.21 0.70
N GLU A 579 -24.04 24.25 -0.16
CA GLU A 579 -24.12 24.34 -1.61
C GLU A 579 -24.76 23.07 -2.16
N GLN A 580 -25.87 23.22 -2.88
CA GLN A 580 -26.54 22.13 -3.59
C GLN A 580 -25.78 21.80 -4.88
N PRO A 581 -26.02 20.62 -5.50
CA PRO A 581 -25.64 20.38 -6.89
C PRO A 581 -26.07 21.55 -7.78
N ASP A 582 -25.19 21.98 -8.69
CA ASP A 582 -25.34 23.23 -9.45
C ASP A 582 -26.52 23.18 -10.44
N LYS A 583 -26.93 21.99 -10.86
CA LYS A 583 -28.07 21.74 -11.76
C LYS A 583 -29.03 20.68 -11.20
N MET A 584 -30.28 20.78 -11.63
CA MET A 584 -31.29 19.73 -11.41
C MET A 584 -31.25 18.63 -12.47
N PHE A 585 -30.67 18.90 -13.65
CA PHE A 585 -30.55 17.94 -14.75
C PHE A 585 -29.13 17.96 -15.30
N TYR A 586 -28.51 16.79 -15.39
CA TYR A 586 -27.22 16.60 -16.02
C TYR A 586 -27.35 15.59 -17.16
N THR A 587 -26.66 15.87 -18.26
CA THR A 587 -26.59 14.95 -19.39
C THR A 587 -25.51 13.93 -19.10
N LEU A 588 -25.86 12.65 -19.12
CA LEU A 588 -24.90 11.56 -18.99
C LEU A 588 -23.93 11.61 -20.18
N PRO A 589 -22.61 11.56 -19.94
CA PRO A 589 -21.67 11.42 -21.04
C PRO A 589 -21.88 10.08 -21.73
N SER A 590 -21.67 10.03 -23.05
CA SER A 590 -21.83 8.81 -23.86
C SER A 590 -20.97 7.64 -23.36
N SER A 591 -19.87 7.92 -22.66
CA SER A 591 -19.02 6.93 -21.96
C SER A 591 -19.72 6.23 -20.79
N ALA A 592 -20.70 6.86 -20.11
CA ALA A 592 -21.32 6.35 -18.88
C ALA A 592 -22.34 5.21 -19.09
N PHE A 593 -22.79 4.97 -20.33
CA PHE A 593 -23.90 4.06 -20.66
C PHE A 593 -23.54 2.58 -20.76
N SER A 594 -22.26 2.25 -20.93
CA SER A 594 -21.85 0.93 -21.38
C SER A 594 -21.08 0.21 -20.27
N ARG A 595 -21.59 -0.97 -19.85
CA ARG A 595 -20.83 -1.93 -19.03
C ARG A 595 -19.49 -2.31 -19.67
N ALA A 596 -19.32 -2.10 -20.97
CA ALA A 596 -18.08 -2.35 -21.71
C ALA A 596 -17.12 -1.14 -21.73
N ASN A 597 -17.60 0.10 -21.50
CA ASN A 597 -16.77 1.31 -21.51
C ASN A 597 -16.05 1.57 -20.18
N ALA A 598 -16.41 0.86 -19.11
CA ALA A 598 -15.65 0.88 -17.84
C ALA A 598 -14.21 0.34 -17.99
N PHE A 599 -13.91 -0.29 -19.13
CA PHE A 599 -12.65 -0.92 -19.48
C PHE A 599 -12.11 -0.26 -20.76
N TYR A 600 -11.50 0.93 -20.63
CA TYR A 600 -10.82 1.61 -21.73
C TYR A 600 -9.65 0.77 -22.26
N ASP A 601 -9.51 0.72 -23.58
CA ASP A 601 -8.47 -0.03 -24.30
C ASP A 601 -7.12 0.69 -24.24
N VAL A 602 -6.20 0.17 -23.41
CA VAL A 602 -4.90 0.79 -23.11
C VAL A 602 -3.91 0.70 -24.30
N GLU A 603 -4.15 -0.18 -25.29
CA GLU A 603 -3.22 -0.37 -26.42
C GLU A 603 -3.09 0.87 -27.32
N ASN A 604 -4.10 1.74 -27.38
CA ASN A 604 -4.07 2.95 -28.23
C ASN A 604 -3.42 4.18 -27.58
N ASP A 605 -3.14 4.16 -26.27
CA ASP A 605 -2.66 5.35 -25.52
C ASP A 605 -1.12 5.42 -25.39
N LEU A 606 -0.39 4.39 -25.83
CA LEU A 606 1.09 4.36 -25.81
C LEU A 606 1.76 5.29 -26.84
N LEU A 607 0.97 5.92 -27.73
CA LEU A 607 1.45 6.74 -28.85
C LEU A 607 0.67 8.05 -28.98
N GLY A 608 0.70 8.92 -27.96
CA GLY A 608 -0.02 10.20 -28.03
C GLY A 608 0.48 11.27 -27.07
N ASP A 609 1.32 12.16 -27.60
CA ASP A 609 1.73 13.44 -27.04
C ASP A 609 0.53 14.23 -26.47
N GLY A 610 0.48 14.50 -25.16
CA GLY A 610 -0.40 15.49 -24.49
C GLY A 610 -1.93 15.43 -24.67
N ASP A 611 -2.48 14.58 -25.54
CA ASP A 611 -3.85 14.63 -26.02
C ASP A 611 -4.81 13.69 -25.27
N VAL A 612 -4.30 12.64 -24.63
CA VAL A 612 -5.11 11.69 -23.83
C VAL A 612 -5.63 12.36 -22.55
N ALA A 613 -4.76 13.07 -21.82
CA ALA A 613 -5.16 13.86 -20.65
C ALA A 613 -6.15 14.99 -21.00
N LYS A 614 -6.05 15.56 -22.21
CA LYS A 614 -7.04 16.51 -22.74
C LYS A 614 -8.37 15.84 -23.10
N ARG A 615 -8.36 14.62 -23.65
CA ARG A 615 -9.59 13.86 -23.93
C ARG A 615 -10.33 13.51 -22.64
N ILE A 616 -9.63 13.03 -21.62
CA ILE A 616 -10.24 12.65 -20.33
C ILE A 616 -10.79 13.87 -19.58
N LYS A 617 -10.07 14.99 -19.56
CA LYS A 617 -10.57 16.25 -18.97
C LYS A 617 -11.77 16.85 -19.72
N ASN A 618 -11.98 16.50 -20.98
CA ASN A 618 -13.13 16.97 -21.78
C ASN A 618 -14.34 16.01 -21.74
N THR A 619 -14.28 14.91 -20.99
CA THR A 619 -15.34 13.87 -20.97
C THR A 619 -15.97 13.58 -19.61
N THR A 620 -15.46 14.15 -18.51
CA THR A 620 -15.95 13.82 -17.16
C THR A 620 -16.98 14.84 -16.64
N LEU A 621 -18.14 14.32 -16.24
CA LEU A 621 -19.17 15.09 -15.54
C LEU A 621 -18.92 14.99 -14.04
N VAL A 622 -18.53 16.09 -13.39
CA VAL A 622 -18.36 16.13 -11.94
C VAL A 622 -19.54 16.86 -11.30
N ILE A 623 -20.19 16.20 -10.34
CA ILE A 623 -21.29 16.77 -9.56
C ILE A 623 -20.81 16.92 -8.12
N GLU A 624 -21.01 18.10 -7.53
CA GLU A 624 -20.52 18.41 -6.18
C GLU A 624 -21.62 18.95 -5.27
N ALA A 625 -21.44 18.76 -3.97
CA ALA A 625 -22.25 19.41 -2.94
C ALA A 625 -21.39 19.73 -1.71
N LYS A 626 -21.76 20.77 -0.97
CA LYS A 626 -21.08 21.15 0.28
C LYS A 626 -22.02 21.14 1.47
N PHE A 627 -21.52 20.62 2.58
CA PHE A 627 -22.27 20.46 3.82
C PHE A 627 -21.55 21.11 4.98
N GLN A 628 -22.33 21.63 5.93
CA GLN A 628 -21.86 21.90 7.27
C GLN A 628 -21.59 20.57 7.97
N CYS A 629 -20.33 20.33 8.38
CA CYS A 629 -19.94 19.05 8.98
C CYS A 629 -19.05 19.23 10.21
N SER A 630 -18.77 18.12 10.90
CA SER A 630 -17.82 18.01 12.01
C SER A 630 -16.47 17.45 11.54
N HIS A 631 -15.48 17.39 12.45
CA HIS A 631 -14.19 16.78 12.16
C HIS A 631 -14.31 15.25 11.95
N PRO A 632 -13.79 14.68 10.85
CA PRO A 632 -13.90 13.23 10.56
C PRO A 632 -13.18 12.32 11.57
N ARG A 633 -12.28 12.84 12.40
CA ARG A 633 -11.61 12.08 13.47
C ARG A 633 -12.54 11.69 14.62
N ASN A 634 -13.75 12.24 14.66
CA ASN A 634 -14.79 11.76 15.58
C ASN A 634 -15.43 10.45 15.11
N GLY A 635 -15.19 10.02 13.86
CA GLY A 635 -15.78 8.84 13.26
C GLY A 635 -16.87 9.15 12.24
N ALA A 636 -17.12 8.17 11.38
CA ALA A 636 -18.23 8.16 10.44
C ALA A 636 -19.58 8.08 11.19
N GLY A 637 -20.64 8.54 10.55
CA GLY A 637 -21.99 8.34 11.07
C GLY A 637 -22.53 6.96 10.66
N ILE A 638 -23.69 6.58 11.19
CA ILE A 638 -24.37 5.35 10.78
C ILE A 638 -25.44 5.70 9.75
N ASN A 639 -25.42 5.06 8.60
CA ASN A 639 -26.52 5.08 7.65
C ASN A 639 -27.72 4.31 8.25
N PRO A 640 -28.85 4.96 8.54
CA PRO A 640 -29.97 4.33 9.24
C PRO A 640 -30.70 3.28 8.40
N GLU A 641 -30.56 3.31 7.07
CA GLU A 641 -31.20 2.36 6.16
C GLU A 641 -30.43 1.04 6.09
N THR A 642 -29.12 1.10 6.28
CA THR A 642 -28.24 -0.06 6.09
C THR A 642 -27.49 -0.50 7.34
N GLY A 643 -27.44 0.34 8.37
CA GLY A 643 -26.71 0.08 9.61
C GLY A 643 -25.19 0.26 9.53
N MET A 644 -24.66 0.69 8.37
CA MET A 644 -23.23 0.80 8.13
C MET A 644 -22.66 2.16 8.52
N GLU A 645 -21.38 2.15 8.91
CA GLU A 645 -20.60 3.36 9.11
C GLU A 645 -20.13 3.90 7.75
N THR A 646 -20.39 5.18 7.47
CA THR A 646 -19.97 5.87 6.24
C THR A 646 -20.00 7.38 6.47
N PHE A 647 -19.14 8.12 5.76
CA PHE A 647 -19.16 9.58 5.69
C PHE A 647 -20.11 10.09 4.61
N MET A 648 -20.27 9.37 3.50
CA MET A 648 -21.13 9.79 2.41
C MET A 648 -21.67 8.64 1.56
N VAL A 649 -22.85 8.86 0.99
CA VAL A 649 -23.41 8.00 -0.05
C VAL A 649 -23.98 8.84 -1.19
N VAL A 650 -23.80 8.35 -2.41
CA VAL A 650 -24.67 8.68 -3.54
C VAL A 650 -25.84 7.72 -3.49
N GLU A 651 -27.06 8.23 -3.36
CA GLU A 651 -28.27 7.41 -3.36
C GLU A 651 -28.97 7.52 -4.72
N LYS A 652 -29.46 6.38 -5.21
CA LYS A 652 -30.29 6.26 -6.41
C LYS A 652 -31.74 6.00 -6.00
N ARG A 653 -32.68 6.68 -6.65
CA ARG A 653 -34.11 6.40 -6.44
C ARG A 653 -34.51 5.11 -7.15
N LYS A 654 -35.20 4.20 -6.45
CA LYS A 654 -35.72 2.97 -7.08
C LYS A 654 -36.75 3.29 -8.17
N ARG A 655 -36.71 2.52 -9.25
CA ARG A 655 -37.65 2.66 -10.38
C ARG A 655 -38.96 1.93 -10.05
N GLY A 656 -40.10 2.60 -10.17
CA GLY A 656 -41.43 1.98 -9.98
C GLY A 656 -41.88 1.78 -8.52
N SER A 657 -41.10 2.22 -7.53
CA SER A 657 -41.53 2.27 -6.12
C SER A 657 -42.42 3.49 -5.86
N LYS A 658 -43.12 3.51 -4.71
CA LYS A 658 -43.74 4.74 -4.19
C LYS A 658 -42.68 5.84 -4.06
N ILE A 659 -43.13 7.10 -4.07
CA ILE A 659 -42.34 8.32 -4.34
C ILE A 659 -41.02 8.49 -3.53
N ASP A 660 -40.78 7.73 -2.45
CA ASP A 660 -39.69 8.00 -1.49
C ASP A 660 -38.70 6.84 -1.19
N GLU A 661 -38.62 5.78 -2.02
CA GLU A 661 -37.58 4.74 -1.80
C GLU A 661 -36.24 5.09 -2.49
N TRP A 662 -35.21 5.23 -1.66
CA TRP A 662 -33.81 5.47 -2.05
C TRP A 662 -32.95 4.27 -1.67
N VAL A 663 -31.93 3.98 -2.48
CA VAL A 663 -30.91 2.98 -2.16
C VAL A 663 -29.54 3.58 -2.35
N PRO A 664 -28.55 3.19 -1.55
CA PRO A 664 -27.17 3.53 -1.84
C PRO A 664 -26.75 3.01 -3.21
N PHE A 665 -25.90 3.77 -3.88
CA PHE A 665 -25.34 3.46 -5.20
C PHE A 665 -23.81 3.49 -5.15
N LEU A 666 -23.24 4.54 -4.54
CA LEU A 666 -21.82 4.70 -4.28
C LEU A 666 -21.60 5.24 -2.86
N THR A 667 -20.38 5.09 -2.36
CA THR A 667 -19.86 5.52 -1.06
C THR A 667 -18.48 6.14 -1.25
N GLU A 668 -17.88 6.66 -0.18
CA GLU A 668 -16.48 7.13 -0.17
C GLU A 668 -15.44 6.05 -0.55
N SER A 669 -15.83 4.77 -0.60
CA SER A 669 -14.95 3.66 -1.01
C SER A 669 -14.81 3.53 -2.53
N GLU A 670 -15.77 4.06 -3.29
CA GLU A 670 -15.76 3.96 -4.75
C GLU A 670 -14.91 5.07 -5.38
N TRP A 671 -14.08 4.70 -6.36
CA TRP A 671 -13.12 5.57 -7.02
C TRP A 671 -13.76 6.81 -7.70
N ASP A 672 -15.04 6.69 -8.08
CA ASP A 672 -15.84 7.75 -8.67
C ASP A 672 -16.18 8.89 -7.68
N THR A 673 -16.02 8.69 -6.38
CA THR A 673 -16.39 9.69 -5.37
C THR A 673 -15.18 10.26 -4.65
N LYS A 674 -15.33 11.47 -4.09
CA LYS A 674 -14.37 12.02 -3.14
C LYS A 674 -15.11 12.70 -1.99
N PHE A 675 -14.61 12.47 -0.79
CA PHE A 675 -14.97 13.16 0.43
C PHE A 675 -13.83 14.08 0.85
N GLU A 676 -14.08 15.38 0.92
CA GLU A 676 -13.11 16.38 1.35
C GLU A 676 -13.61 17.12 2.58
N TRP A 677 -12.71 17.39 3.52
CA TRP A 677 -12.94 18.12 4.75
C TRP A 677 -12.00 19.30 4.82
N ARG A 678 -12.53 20.47 5.19
CA ARG A 678 -11.72 21.63 5.55
C ARG A 678 -12.24 22.32 6.79
N ARG A 679 -11.29 22.83 7.58
CA ARG A 679 -11.57 23.81 8.63
C ARG A 679 -11.98 25.13 7.98
N SER A 680 -13.13 25.69 8.35
CA SER A 680 -13.60 26.98 7.82
C SER A 680 -13.21 28.16 8.70
N ARG A 681 -13.24 27.99 10.03
CA ARG A 681 -12.90 29.03 11.04
C ARG A 681 -12.19 28.37 12.24
N PHE A 682 -12.51 28.75 13.48
CA PHE A 682 -11.91 28.19 14.69
C PHE A 682 -12.33 26.73 14.94
N SER A 683 -13.62 26.45 14.99
CA SER A 683 -14.18 25.10 15.25
C SER A 683 -15.24 24.66 14.24
N ASP A 684 -15.52 25.48 13.22
CA ASP A 684 -16.45 25.13 12.13
C ASP A 684 -15.74 24.41 10.99
N SER A 685 -16.37 23.42 10.39
CA SER A 685 -15.87 22.73 9.19
C SER A 685 -16.89 22.59 8.07
N ILE A 686 -16.36 22.51 6.85
CA ILE A 686 -17.13 22.27 5.62
C ILE A 686 -16.64 20.96 5.04
N CYS A 687 -17.59 20.13 4.62
CA CYS A 687 -17.29 18.92 3.86
C CYS A 687 -17.79 19.11 2.44
N THR A 688 -16.96 18.77 1.47
CA THR A 688 -17.30 18.72 0.05
C THR A 688 -17.40 17.25 -0.34
N VAL A 689 -18.48 16.87 -1.00
CA VAL A 689 -18.57 15.57 -1.67
C VAL A 689 -18.62 15.82 -3.17
N SER A 690 -17.89 15.02 -3.92
CA SER A 690 -17.88 15.07 -5.38
C SER A 690 -18.09 13.68 -5.96
N TRP A 691 -18.73 13.63 -7.13
CA TRP A 691 -18.96 12.42 -7.91
C TRP A 691 -18.54 12.67 -9.36
N ASP A 692 -17.50 11.97 -9.80
CA ASP A 692 -17.10 11.87 -11.20
C ASP A 692 -17.95 10.79 -11.89
N VAL A 693 -19.01 11.23 -12.56
CA VAL A 693 -20.09 10.37 -13.04
C VAL A 693 -19.61 9.46 -14.17
N GLY A 694 -19.60 8.15 -13.91
CA GLY A 694 -19.29 7.14 -14.91
C GLY A 694 -17.79 6.96 -15.16
N ARG A 695 -16.94 7.31 -14.18
CA ARG A 695 -15.49 7.15 -14.27
C ARG A 695 -15.09 5.68 -14.20
N THR A 696 -15.68 4.92 -13.29
CA THR A 696 -15.48 3.46 -13.22
C THR A 696 -16.79 2.69 -13.07
N ALA A 697 -17.72 3.17 -12.25
CA ALA A 697 -19.01 2.53 -12.05
C ALA A 697 -19.98 2.88 -13.21
N PRO A 698 -20.66 1.89 -13.84
CA PRO A 698 -21.66 2.18 -14.86
C PRO A 698 -22.86 2.90 -14.24
N VAL A 699 -23.38 3.93 -14.93
CA VAL A 699 -24.45 4.80 -14.40
C VAL A 699 -25.68 4.76 -15.30
N GLU A 700 -26.86 4.63 -14.70
CA GLU A 700 -28.13 4.67 -15.40
C GLU A 700 -28.82 6.03 -15.27
N ALA A 701 -29.59 6.42 -16.28
CA ALA A 701 -30.48 7.58 -16.18
C ALA A 701 -31.49 7.39 -15.03
N GLY A 702 -31.67 8.43 -14.21
CA GLY A 702 -32.46 8.34 -13.00
C GLY A 702 -32.29 9.54 -12.07
N MET A 703 -32.93 9.46 -10.90
CA MET A 703 -32.77 10.45 -9.84
C MET A 703 -31.72 10.00 -8.83
N TYR A 704 -30.84 10.92 -8.50
CA TYR A 704 -29.77 10.72 -7.52
C TYR A 704 -29.77 11.86 -6.50
N ARG A 705 -29.14 11.63 -5.35
CA ARG A 705 -28.85 12.66 -4.35
C ARG A 705 -27.60 12.28 -3.54
N PHE A 706 -26.96 13.28 -2.94
CA PHE A 706 -25.94 13.02 -1.94
C PHE A 706 -26.55 12.98 -0.55
N ARG A 707 -26.03 12.08 0.28
CA ARG A 707 -26.27 12.07 1.71
C ARG A 707 -24.95 11.94 2.45
N MET A 708 -24.81 12.72 3.52
CA MET A 708 -23.62 12.73 4.37
C MET A 708 -23.97 12.36 5.79
N PHE A 709 -23.01 11.77 6.51
CA PHE A 709 -23.14 11.41 7.91
C PHE A 709 -21.89 11.80 8.68
N GLY A 710 -22.03 11.92 10.00
CA GLY A 710 -20.88 12.11 10.88
C GLY A 710 -21.22 12.18 12.35
N ILE A 711 -20.18 12.31 13.16
CA ILE A 711 -20.25 12.48 14.61
C ILE A 711 -19.63 13.84 14.96
N ALA A 712 -20.39 14.69 15.64
CA ALA A 712 -19.93 15.98 16.13
C ALA A 712 -19.66 15.92 17.64
N LYS A 713 -18.53 16.47 18.10
CA LYS A 713 -18.29 16.70 19.53
C LYS A 713 -18.80 18.06 19.92
N THR A 714 -19.84 18.11 20.75
CA THR A 714 -20.47 19.35 21.20
C THR A 714 -20.24 19.56 22.69
N ILE A 715 -20.59 20.74 23.20
CA ILE A 715 -20.59 21.00 24.66
C ILE A 715 -21.52 20.06 25.45
N LEU A 716 -22.49 19.41 24.79
CA LEU A 716 -23.41 18.45 25.39
C LEU A 716 -22.98 16.98 25.19
N GLY A 717 -21.81 16.75 24.58
CA GLY A 717 -21.31 15.42 24.23
C GLY A 717 -21.37 15.14 22.72
N GLU A 718 -21.23 13.86 22.36
CA GLU A 718 -21.23 13.40 20.97
C GLU A 718 -22.65 13.38 20.38
N LYS A 719 -22.79 13.92 19.17
CA LYS A 719 -24.04 13.96 18.43
C LYS A 719 -23.84 13.41 17.01
N LYS A 720 -24.58 12.35 16.68
CA LYS A 720 -24.69 11.85 15.31
C LYS A 720 -25.54 12.81 14.48
N TRP A 721 -25.14 13.06 13.25
CA TRP A 721 -25.86 13.91 12.31
C TRP A 721 -25.85 13.30 10.91
N ASN A 722 -26.83 13.68 10.10
CA ASN A 722 -26.84 13.39 8.66
C ASN A 722 -27.46 14.57 7.90
N GLY A 723 -27.10 14.68 6.63
CA GLY A 723 -27.56 15.74 5.73
C GLY A 723 -27.85 15.18 4.34
N VAL A 724 -28.84 15.72 3.65
CA VAL A 724 -29.26 15.23 2.32
C VAL A 724 -29.42 16.42 1.37
N THR A 725 -28.90 16.31 0.14
CA THR A 725 -29.12 17.33 -0.90
C THR A 725 -30.54 17.27 -1.45
N LEU A 726 -30.91 18.29 -2.22
CA LEU A 726 -31.97 18.11 -3.21
C LEU A 726 -31.54 17.01 -4.20
N SER A 727 -32.53 16.35 -4.77
CA SER A 727 -32.30 15.35 -5.81
C SER A 727 -32.06 16.02 -7.16
N PHE A 728 -31.28 15.34 -8.00
CA PHE A 728 -30.99 15.74 -9.38
C PHE A 728 -31.17 14.56 -10.32
N TRP A 729 -31.41 14.86 -11.58
CA TRP A 729 -31.64 13.89 -12.64
C TRP A 729 -30.40 13.72 -13.51
N LEU A 730 -30.06 12.47 -13.78
CA LEU A 730 -29.18 12.08 -14.88
C LEU A 730 -30.05 11.65 -16.06
N VAL A 731 -29.88 12.29 -17.21
CA VAL A 731 -30.67 12.06 -18.42
C VAL A 731 -29.78 11.68 -19.60
N GLU A 732 -30.33 10.91 -20.54
CA GLU A 732 -29.63 10.58 -21.79
C GLU A 732 -29.54 11.78 -22.73
N GLU A 733 -28.49 11.86 -23.56
CA GLU A 733 -28.26 12.96 -24.52
C GLU A 733 -29.49 13.29 -25.38
N ARG A 734 -30.21 12.27 -25.87
CA ARG A 734 -31.41 12.48 -26.69
C ARG A 734 -32.58 13.10 -25.91
N ALA A 735 -32.67 12.82 -24.61
CA ALA A 735 -33.69 13.39 -23.74
C ALA A 735 -33.31 14.81 -23.28
N ALA A 736 -32.02 15.08 -23.07
CA ALA A 736 -31.52 16.40 -22.70
C ALA A 736 -31.86 17.48 -23.76
N PHE A 737 -31.78 17.13 -25.04
CA PHE A 737 -32.16 18.01 -26.14
C PHE A 737 -33.66 18.40 -26.13
N ILE A 738 -34.53 17.54 -25.61
CA ILE A 738 -35.97 17.81 -25.52
C ILE A 738 -36.31 18.64 -24.27
N ILE A 739 -35.52 18.52 -23.21
CA ILE A 739 -35.73 19.26 -21.94
C ILE A 739 -35.18 20.69 -22.01
N GLN A 740 -34.15 20.93 -22.83
CA GLN A 740 -33.51 22.25 -23.00
C GLN A 740 -34.20 23.16 -24.04
N ASN A 741 -35.00 22.59 -24.93
CA ASN A 741 -35.85 23.31 -25.89
C ASN A 741 -37.29 23.38 -25.38
#